data_AF-A0A954LK02-F1
#
_entry.id   AF-A0A954LK02-F1
#
_cell.length_a   1.000
_cell.length_b   1.000
_cell.length_c   1.000
_cell.angle_alpha   90.00
_cell.angle_beta   90.00
_cell.angle_gamma   90.00
#
_symmetry.space_group_name_H-M   'P 1'
#
loop_
_entity.id
_entity.type
_entity.pdbx_description
1 polymer ?
#
loop_
_entity_poly.entity_id
_entity_poly.type
_entity_poly.pdbx_seq_one_letter_code
_entity_poly.pdbx_strand_id
1 'polypeptide(L)'
;MRPADEGPRFVAAQEVTDQGTNSQNQSFAARARQRIQQVTGTKPSGPSAGETVQQAVVPQPQQQAVEQVAHENPFPIPPELQGVNLIAQTKEQAHAKSWGCLECHKDQHDPHYSKALNIGCTDCHGGNANTGNKNDAHVLPRFPDAWPTSANPVRTYTLLNHERPEFIRFMNPGDLRVAHISCGNAGCHPKETLQVKKSMMTHGCMLWGAALYNNGAVPYKWPRYGESYSMHGVPQRLQTVPPPTPEETKTKGVLPFLDPLPRYQNSQPGNTLRIFERGGRFVIETGIPERLNDPGKPREKLGARGFGTGNRTDPVFIGLQKTRLLDPTLNFMGTNDHAGDYRNGGCTACHVIYANDRSPIHSGPYAKYGNRGYAAPRKDEMVTSIDPTIPKDESGHPIEHRFTRAIPTSQCMICHMHPGTTVMNSYLGYMWWDLETDGQHMYPKQQRYPTNEEFVRSQMYDPHDATAHGLWSDPEFLSRVAELNPYLEKTQFADFHGHGWVYQTVLKKDRDGKMLDHKGQVIENPTNAQLQMAVLVPQYVQQLYRNREQKSPAAIAKMEAELDKLRDGVPVHMLDIHLEKGMHCIDCHFVQDAHGNTKLYGEVRAAVEIQCVDCHGDAYQNALELCKGHMMTSGPAAEERPNGPTGRNLTTMRTPFGKRRFSVINGKIIQNSMVDPSMSWEVTQVKDTINPNHPDYNALSALSKTVRFDSEQENHMVWGSLPADKKECAHSLGNMSCIACHSSWNPSCYGCHLVQKADKKMPELHNEGDVDLNYTSYNWQTLRDEVYMLGRDGIVTGQRIGPVRSACAIHVGSYNKNRESIYFQQQTISGDGMSGIAFSSNVPHTVRGKEETKMCSDCHLSNKEDNNALMAQLLMQGTNYMNFIGKYAWVGAGSHGIFGVQVAERGEPQAVIG
;
A
#
# COMPACT_ATOMS: atom_id res chain seq x y z
N MET A 1 -36.67 -40.01 12.93
CA MET A 1 -36.01 -41.22 13.46
C MET A 1 -34.85 -41.57 12.51
N ARG A 2 -33.60 -41.55 12.99
CA ARG A 2 -32.43 -42.17 12.32
C ARG A 2 -32.37 -43.67 12.72
N PRO A 3 -31.48 -44.57 12.20
CA PRO A 3 -30.22 -44.32 11.45
C PRO A 3 -29.83 -45.33 10.33
N ALA A 4 -28.59 -45.12 9.84
CA ALA A 4 -27.62 -45.99 9.11
C ALA A 4 -27.38 -45.55 7.64
N ASP A 5 -26.35 -44.75 7.33
CA ASP A 5 -24.88 -44.98 7.27
C ASP A 5 -24.42 -45.91 6.14
N GLU A 6 -23.68 -45.35 5.16
CA GLU A 6 -22.49 -45.94 4.53
C GLU A 6 -21.81 -44.92 3.59
N GLY A 7 -20.51 -44.67 3.81
CA GLY A 7 -19.61 -43.95 2.91
C GLY A 7 -18.31 -44.75 2.71
N PRO A 8 -17.64 -44.68 1.54
CA PRO A 8 -16.50 -45.55 1.25
C PRO A 8 -15.16 -45.01 1.77
N ARG A 9 -14.30 -45.97 2.14
CA ARG A 9 -12.99 -45.83 2.80
C ARG A 9 -11.86 -45.56 1.81
N PHE A 10 -10.90 -44.73 2.22
CA PHE A 10 -9.59 -44.58 1.57
C PHE A 10 -8.57 -45.57 2.16
N VAL A 11 -7.72 -46.12 1.29
CA VAL A 11 -6.72 -47.17 1.56
C VAL A 11 -5.41 -46.55 2.06
N ALA A 12 -4.89 -47.08 3.17
CA ALA A 12 -3.61 -46.71 3.76
C ALA A 12 -2.44 -47.45 3.08
N ALA A 13 -1.33 -46.74 2.84
CA ALA A 13 -0.08 -47.29 2.35
C ALA A 13 0.84 -47.69 3.52
N GLN A 14 1.48 -48.85 3.37
CA GLN A 14 2.32 -49.54 4.35
C GLN A 14 3.71 -48.92 4.52
N GLU A 15 4.22 -49.02 5.75
CA GLU A 15 5.63 -48.85 6.14
C GLU A 15 6.50 -49.95 5.52
N VAL A 16 7.68 -49.57 5.01
CA VAL A 16 8.80 -50.49 4.78
C VAL A 16 10.08 -49.87 5.34
N THR A 17 10.77 -50.71 6.09
CA THR A 17 11.97 -50.52 6.91
C THR A 17 13.25 -50.17 6.13
N ASP A 18 14.12 -49.44 6.83
CA ASP A 18 15.41 -48.90 6.42
C ASP A 18 16.57 -49.89 6.68
N GLN A 19 17.37 -50.22 5.65
CA GLN A 19 18.76 -50.71 5.77
C GLN A 19 19.51 -50.46 4.45
N GLY A 20 20.65 -49.74 4.50
CA GLY A 20 21.64 -49.77 3.41
C GLY A 20 22.44 -48.48 3.21
N THR A 21 23.61 -48.42 3.84
CA THR A 21 24.63 -47.37 3.74
C THR A 21 25.14 -47.10 2.31
N ASN A 22 25.27 -45.83 1.92
CA ASN A 22 26.44 -45.38 1.17
C ASN A 22 26.71 -43.87 1.32
N SER A 23 27.97 -43.56 1.63
CA SER A 23 28.51 -42.22 1.87
C SER A 23 28.60 -41.41 0.58
N GLN A 24 27.90 -40.27 0.51
CA GLN A 24 28.32 -38.99 -0.10
C GLN A 24 27.13 -38.03 -0.15
N ASN A 25 26.84 -37.33 0.95
CA ASN A 25 25.88 -36.23 0.95
C ASN A 25 26.37 -35.10 1.86
N GLN A 26 27.24 -34.24 1.33
CA GLN A 26 27.34 -32.87 1.85
C GLN A 26 26.15 -32.08 1.31
N SER A 27 25.40 -31.46 2.23
CA SER A 27 24.22 -30.65 1.94
C SER A 27 24.54 -29.50 0.98
N PHE A 28 23.53 -29.06 0.22
CA PHE A 28 23.60 -27.90 -0.67
C PHE A 28 24.21 -26.66 0.00
N ALA A 29 23.89 -26.44 1.29
CA ALA A 29 24.44 -25.37 2.10
C ALA A 29 25.97 -25.46 2.34
N ALA A 30 26.53 -26.67 2.40
CA ALA A 30 27.98 -26.88 2.55
C ALA A 30 28.73 -26.60 1.24
N ARG A 31 28.17 -26.99 0.09
CA ARG A 31 28.74 -26.72 -1.23
C ARG A 31 28.66 -25.24 -1.61
N ALA A 32 27.59 -24.56 -1.21
CA ALA A 32 27.43 -23.12 -1.39
C ALA A 32 28.45 -22.31 -0.57
N ARG A 33 28.68 -22.69 0.70
CA ARG A 33 29.69 -22.04 1.56
C ARG A 33 31.11 -22.14 1.01
N GLN A 34 31.48 -23.31 0.51
CA GLN A 34 32.84 -23.55 0.02
C GLN A 34 33.14 -22.80 -1.29
N ARG A 35 32.13 -22.58 -2.15
CA ARG A 35 32.27 -21.83 -3.40
C ARG A 35 32.24 -20.31 -3.22
N ILE A 36 31.48 -19.78 -2.27
CA ILE A 36 31.50 -18.34 -1.94
C ILE A 36 32.89 -17.94 -1.42
N GLN A 37 33.51 -18.81 -0.62
CA GLN A 37 34.84 -18.60 -0.04
C GLN A 37 35.99 -18.57 -1.07
N GLN A 38 35.79 -19.20 -2.24
CA GLN A 38 36.77 -19.17 -3.35
C GLN A 38 36.63 -17.92 -4.24
N VAL A 39 35.52 -17.19 -4.18
CA VAL A 39 35.22 -16.06 -5.08
C VAL A 39 35.48 -14.70 -4.44
N THR A 40 35.36 -14.55 -3.12
CA THR A 40 35.48 -13.23 -2.46
C THR A 40 36.87 -12.86 -1.96
N GLY A 41 37.84 -13.80 -1.94
CA GLY A 41 39.23 -13.53 -1.52
C GLY A 41 39.42 -13.06 -0.06
N THR A 42 38.36 -12.93 0.73
CA THR A 42 38.41 -12.39 2.10
C THR A 42 38.62 -13.50 3.12
N LYS A 43 39.82 -13.57 3.72
CA LYS A 43 40.03 -14.29 4.97
C LYS A 43 39.38 -13.52 6.12
N PRO A 44 38.69 -14.18 7.07
CA PRO A 44 38.30 -13.52 8.31
C PRO A 44 39.56 -13.07 9.06
N SER A 45 39.66 -11.78 9.38
CA SER A 45 40.72 -11.25 10.23
C SER A 45 40.56 -11.80 11.65
N GLY A 46 41.63 -12.43 12.16
CA GLY A 46 41.75 -12.75 13.58
C GLY A 46 41.92 -11.47 14.41
N PRO A 47 41.77 -11.56 15.74
CA PRO A 47 41.77 -10.39 16.62
C PRO A 47 43.16 -9.77 16.66
N SER A 48 43.32 -8.56 16.13
CA SER A 48 44.51 -7.74 16.39
C SER A 48 44.35 -7.05 17.74
N ALA A 49 45.37 -7.17 18.59
CA ALA A 49 45.49 -6.51 19.88
C ALA A 49 45.29 -4.99 19.73
N GLY A 50 44.50 -4.42 20.64
CA GLY A 50 44.14 -3.01 20.63
C GLY A 50 45.30 -2.11 21.03
N GLU A 51 45.42 -0.99 20.31
CA GLU A 51 45.99 0.23 20.85
C GLU A 51 44.86 1.24 21.06
N THR A 52 44.77 1.73 22.29
CA THR A 52 43.86 2.75 22.77
C THR A 52 44.05 4.07 22.03
N VAL A 53 43.01 4.56 21.36
CA VAL A 53 42.91 5.96 20.94
C VAL A 53 42.00 6.71 21.92
N GLN A 54 42.58 7.71 22.56
CA GLN A 54 41.95 8.62 23.52
C GLN A 54 40.76 9.37 22.93
N GLN A 55 39.83 9.71 23.82
CA GLN A 55 38.64 10.51 23.61
C GLN A 55 38.92 11.78 22.80
N ALA A 56 38.25 11.93 21.65
CA ALA A 56 38.09 13.21 20.98
C ALA A 56 36.62 13.66 21.08
N VAL A 57 36.48 14.92 21.47
CA VAL A 57 35.26 15.68 21.76
C VAL A 57 34.27 15.68 20.59
N VAL A 58 32.98 15.53 20.90
CA VAL A 58 31.84 15.64 19.97
C VAL A 58 31.76 17.05 19.37
N PRO A 59 31.90 17.24 18.05
CA PRO A 59 31.57 18.52 17.42
C PRO A 59 30.08 18.55 17.07
N GLN A 60 29.42 19.67 17.37
CA GLN A 60 28.08 19.96 16.86
C GLN A 60 28.09 20.05 15.33
N PRO A 61 26.99 19.67 14.64
CA PRO A 61 26.98 19.62 13.18
C PRO A 61 26.86 21.02 12.59
N GLN A 62 27.97 21.55 12.07
CA GLN A 62 27.91 22.57 11.03
C GLN A 62 27.47 21.90 9.72
N GLN A 63 26.30 22.33 9.21
CA GLN A 63 25.84 22.03 7.86
C GLN A 63 26.79 22.67 6.84
N GLN A 64 27.80 21.92 6.39
CA GLN A 64 28.42 22.15 5.09
C GLN A 64 28.06 20.97 4.20
N ALA A 65 27.26 21.27 3.16
CA ALA A 65 27.00 20.34 2.08
C ALA A 65 28.32 20.10 1.34
N VAL A 66 29.01 19.02 1.70
CA VAL A 66 30.09 18.50 0.85
C VAL A 66 29.41 17.94 -0.39
N GLU A 67 29.55 18.63 -1.53
CA GLU A 67 29.25 18.08 -2.86
C GLU A 67 30.17 16.87 -3.09
N GLN A 68 29.73 15.69 -2.66
CA GLN A 68 30.26 14.44 -3.18
C GLN A 68 29.74 14.30 -4.61
N VAL A 69 30.50 14.80 -5.57
CA VAL A 69 30.28 14.53 -6.98
C VAL A 69 30.53 13.04 -7.20
N ALA A 70 29.49 12.28 -7.56
CA ALA A 70 29.65 10.89 -7.96
C ALA A 70 30.57 10.83 -9.18
N HIS A 71 31.70 10.13 -9.07
CA HIS A 71 32.71 10.04 -10.13
C HIS A 71 32.25 9.18 -11.34
N GLU A 72 31.17 8.42 -11.21
CA GLU A 72 30.62 7.56 -12.26
C GLU A 72 29.10 7.79 -12.43
N ASN A 73 28.62 7.83 -13.67
CA ASN A 73 27.20 7.97 -13.98
C ASN A 73 26.44 6.68 -13.55
N PRO A 74 25.48 6.72 -12.61
CA PRO A 74 24.76 5.52 -12.14
C PRO A 74 23.83 4.90 -13.19
N PHE A 75 23.57 5.62 -14.28
CA PHE A 75 22.72 5.22 -15.40
C PHE A 75 23.44 5.54 -16.73
N PRO A 76 24.53 4.82 -17.06
CA PRO A 76 25.27 5.05 -18.29
C PRO A 76 24.42 4.66 -19.51
N ILE A 77 24.56 5.41 -20.60
CA ILE A 77 24.00 5.06 -21.91
C ILE A 77 25.13 4.43 -22.74
N PRO A 78 25.01 3.16 -23.15
CA PRO A 78 25.98 2.49 -24.01
C PRO A 78 26.23 3.30 -25.30
N PRO A 79 27.49 3.39 -25.80
CA PRO A 79 27.83 4.18 -27.00
C PRO A 79 26.94 3.87 -28.20
N GLU A 80 26.57 2.61 -28.39
CA GLU A 80 25.70 2.15 -29.48
C GLU A 80 24.25 2.63 -29.39
N LEU A 81 23.81 3.10 -28.22
CA LEU A 81 22.47 3.65 -28.00
C LEU A 81 22.45 5.19 -27.96
N GLN A 82 23.63 5.83 -27.89
CA GLN A 82 23.72 7.29 -27.85
C GLN A 82 23.26 7.90 -29.16
N GLY A 83 22.24 8.77 -29.10
CA GLY A 83 21.72 9.48 -30.27
C GLY A 83 20.91 8.60 -31.24
N VAL A 84 20.61 7.35 -30.90
CA VAL A 84 19.75 6.48 -31.70
C VAL A 84 18.33 7.05 -31.74
N ASN A 85 17.83 7.33 -32.94
CA ASN A 85 16.49 7.84 -33.15
C ASN A 85 15.54 6.72 -33.61
N LEU A 86 14.93 6.03 -32.65
CA LEU A 86 13.98 4.95 -32.93
C LEU A 86 12.67 5.43 -33.57
N ILE A 87 12.31 6.71 -33.45
CA ILE A 87 11.11 7.26 -34.10
C ILE A 87 11.25 7.21 -35.63
N ALA A 88 12.47 7.41 -36.14
CA ALA A 88 12.75 7.39 -37.57
C ALA A 88 12.94 5.97 -38.15
N GLN A 89 12.86 4.92 -37.31
CA GLN A 89 13.06 3.55 -37.73
C GLN A 89 11.97 3.09 -38.70
N THR A 90 12.35 2.42 -39.79
CA THR A 90 11.41 1.86 -40.76
C THR A 90 10.83 0.52 -40.29
N LYS A 91 9.73 0.07 -40.90
CA LYS A 91 9.12 -1.23 -40.58
C LYS A 91 10.05 -2.40 -40.88
N GLU A 92 10.84 -2.31 -41.95
CA GLU A 92 11.78 -3.34 -42.36
C GLU A 92 12.92 -3.47 -41.34
N GLN A 93 13.42 -2.34 -40.82
CA GLN A 93 14.42 -2.33 -39.76
C GLN A 93 13.87 -2.91 -38.46
N ALA A 94 12.66 -2.52 -38.07
CA ALA A 94 11.98 -3.07 -36.89
C ALA A 94 11.74 -4.59 -37.02
N HIS A 95 11.35 -5.05 -38.21
CA HIS A 95 11.20 -6.47 -38.50
C HIS A 95 12.54 -7.23 -38.44
N ALA A 96 13.62 -6.69 -39.02
CA ALA A 96 14.94 -7.28 -38.92
C ALA A 96 15.40 -7.43 -37.47
N LYS A 97 15.02 -6.49 -36.59
CA LYS A 97 15.27 -6.51 -35.14
C LYS A 97 14.31 -7.39 -34.32
N SER A 98 13.41 -8.11 -34.99
CA SER A 98 12.44 -9.03 -34.38
C SER A 98 12.42 -10.42 -35.02
N TRP A 99 12.95 -10.57 -36.24
CA TRP A 99 12.72 -11.72 -37.11
C TRP A 99 12.91 -13.07 -36.40
N GLY A 100 14.08 -13.32 -35.81
CA GLY A 100 14.38 -14.58 -35.12
C GLY A 100 13.54 -14.81 -33.86
N CYS A 101 13.11 -13.74 -33.18
CA CYS A 101 12.22 -13.84 -32.02
C CYS A 101 10.83 -14.32 -32.43
N LEU A 102 10.30 -13.81 -33.56
CA LEU A 102 8.95 -14.09 -34.05
C LEU A 102 8.77 -15.49 -34.63
N GLU A 103 9.86 -16.21 -34.92
CA GLU A 103 9.81 -17.63 -35.28
C GLU A 103 9.18 -18.49 -34.16
N CYS A 104 9.48 -18.14 -32.91
CA CYS A 104 8.95 -18.79 -31.70
C CYS A 104 7.78 -18.00 -31.09
N HIS A 105 7.99 -16.70 -30.83
CA HIS A 105 7.03 -15.78 -30.20
C HIS A 105 6.01 -15.27 -31.23
N LYS A 106 5.24 -16.19 -31.81
CA LYS A 106 4.28 -15.88 -32.86
C LYS A 106 3.22 -14.90 -32.36
N ASP A 107 2.69 -14.12 -33.30
CA ASP A 107 1.71 -13.05 -33.07
C ASP A 107 2.19 -11.89 -32.16
N GLN A 108 3.42 -11.94 -31.64
CA GLN A 108 3.97 -10.84 -30.84
C GLN A 108 4.42 -9.67 -31.72
N HIS A 109 4.33 -8.47 -31.17
CA HIS A 109 4.74 -7.23 -31.84
C HIS A 109 4.95 -6.11 -30.81
N ASP A 110 5.14 -4.87 -31.29
CA ASP A 110 5.28 -3.67 -30.45
C ASP A 110 4.11 -3.53 -29.44
N PRO A 111 4.38 -3.54 -28.12
CA PRO A 111 3.35 -3.46 -27.08
C PRO A 111 2.65 -2.10 -26.98
N HIS A 112 3.12 -1.07 -27.71
CA HIS A 112 2.43 0.23 -27.77
C HIS A 112 1.17 0.19 -28.66
N TYR A 113 1.09 -0.75 -29.60
CA TYR A 113 0.01 -0.81 -30.61
C TYR A 113 -0.15 0.53 -31.38
N SER A 114 0.96 1.24 -31.60
CA SER A 114 0.98 2.55 -32.25
C SER A 114 1.36 2.43 -33.72
N LYS A 115 0.77 3.27 -34.58
CA LYS A 115 1.22 3.44 -35.97
C LYS A 115 2.33 4.49 -36.12
N ALA A 116 2.62 5.24 -35.05
CA ALA A 116 3.56 6.35 -35.06
C ALA A 116 5.01 5.93 -34.83
N LEU A 117 5.25 4.65 -34.53
CA LEU A 117 6.55 4.13 -34.11
C LEU A 117 6.69 2.70 -34.64
N ASN A 118 7.90 2.34 -35.11
CA ASN A 118 8.21 0.97 -35.54
C ASN A 118 9.35 0.46 -34.67
N ILE A 119 9.03 -0.27 -33.60
CA ILE A 119 10.01 -0.87 -32.67
C ILE A 119 10.14 -2.37 -32.94
N GLY A 120 11.38 -2.87 -32.95
CA GLY A 120 11.67 -4.29 -32.95
C GLY A 120 11.85 -4.86 -31.53
N CYS A 121 11.74 -6.17 -31.37
CA CYS A 121 11.86 -6.85 -30.07
C CYS A 121 13.18 -6.49 -29.36
N THR A 122 14.29 -6.51 -30.10
CA THR A 122 15.63 -6.26 -29.54
C THR A 122 15.90 -4.78 -29.26
N ASP A 123 15.10 -3.84 -29.78
CA ASP A 123 15.22 -2.42 -29.41
C ASP A 123 14.86 -2.21 -27.92
N CYS A 124 13.85 -2.91 -27.42
CA CYS A 124 13.47 -2.86 -26.01
C CYS A 124 14.26 -3.87 -25.19
N HIS A 125 14.25 -5.14 -25.59
CA HIS A 125 14.74 -6.26 -24.78
C HIS A 125 16.25 -6.53 -24.95
N GLY A 126 16.90 -6.03 -26.01
CA GLY A 126 18.23 -6.52 -26.40
C GLY A 126 18.16 -7.97 -26.89
N GLY A 127 19.23 -8.75 -26.71
CA GLY A 127 19.33 -10.10 -27.28
C GLY A 127 19.71 -10.11 -28.77
N ASN A 128 19.53 -11.25 -29.44
CA ASN A 128 19.92 -11.45 -30.84
C ASN A 128 18.75 -11.86 -31.73
N ALA A 129 18.28 -10.95 -32.57
CA ALA A 129 17.17 -11.19 -33.51
C ALA A 129 17.57 -11.99 -34.77
N ASN A 130 18.85 -12.28 -35.00
CA ASN A 130 19.33 -12.90 -36.24
C ASN A 130 19.38 -14.43 -36.17
N THR A 131 18.81 -15.04 -35.13
CA THR A 131 18.83 -16.49 -34.91
C THR A 131 17.52 -16.97 -34.31
N GLY A 132 17.05 -18.15 -34.74
CA GLY A 132 15.94 -18.87 -34.12
C GLY A 132 16.39 -19.81 -33.00
N ASN A 133 17.70 -19.93 -32.73
CA ASN A 133 18.20 -20.73 -31.62
C ASN A 133 17.98 -19.97 -30.30
N LYS A 134 17.17 -20.55 -29.40
CA LYS A 134 16.86 -19.96 -28.09
C LYS A 134 18.08 -19.54 -27.28
N ASN A 135 19.14 -20.36 -27.24
CA ASN A 135 20.31 -20.10 -26.41
C ASN A 135 21.18 -18.95 -26.96
N ASP A 136 21.12 -18.72 -28.27
CA ASP A 136 21.84 -17.63 -28.93
C ASP A 136 21.00 -16.34 -29.00
N ALA A 137 19.67 -16.47 -29.06
CA ALA A 137 18.73 -15.36 -29.11
C ALA A 137 18.52 -14.70 -27.75
N HIS A 138 18.39 -15.51 -26.69
CA HIS A 138 18.08 -15.04 -25.33
C HIS A 138 19.32 -14.54 -24.61
N VAL A 139 19.16 -13.47 -23.83
CA VAL A 139 20.14 -13.15 -22.78
C VAL A 139 19.91 -14.13 -21.64
N LEU A 140 20.96 -14.85 -21.21
CA LEU A 140 20.86 -15.82 -20.14
C LEU A 140 21.00 -15.14 -18.76
N PRO A 141 20.23 -15.58 -17.75
CA PRO A 141 20.36 -15.09 -16.39
C PRO A 141 21.70 -15.51 -15.77
N ARG A 142 22.19 -14.72 -14.84
CA ARG A 142 23.31 -15.07 -13.95
C ARG A 142 22.94 -16.21 -13.01
N PHE A 143 21.67 -16.30 -12.62
CA PHE A 143 21.15 -17.31 -11.68
C PHE A 143 20.05 -18.19 -12.30
N PRO A 144 20.37 -19.11 -13.22
CA PRO A 144 19.35 -19.90 -13.94
C PRO A 144 18.36 -20.64 -13.04
N ASP A 145 18.81 -21.15 -11.90
CA ASP A 145 17.94 -21.86 -10.94
C ASP A 145 16.85 -20.96 -10.33
N ALA A 146 17.05 -19.65 -10.32
CA ALA A 146 16.06 -18.67 -9.87
C ALA A 146 15.09 -18.23 -10.97
N TRP A 147 15.37 -18.58 -12.22
CA TRP A 147 14.57 -18.26 -13.41
C TRP A 147 14.21 -19.53 -14.19
N PRO A 148 13.51 -20.50 -13.57
CA PRO A 148 13.31 -21.83 -14.16
C PRO A 148 12.33 -21.84 -15.34
N THR A 149 11.41 -20.87 -15.40
CA THR A 149 10.40 -20.75 -16.44
C THR A 149 10.28 -19.30 -16.92
N SER A 150 9.35 -19.02 -17.83
CA SER A 150 9.04 -17.66 -18.29
C SER A 150 8.25 -16.82 -17.28
N ALA A 151 7.68 -17.44 -16.24
CA ALA A 151 6.89 -16.74 -15.23
C ALA A 151 7.78 -15.83 -14.38
N ASN A 152 7.22 -14.72 -13.89
CA ASN A 152 7.89 -13.97 -12.83
C ASN A 152 8.07 -14.88 -11.61
N PRO A 153 9.30 -15.09 -11.11
CA PRO A 153 9.53 -15.95 -9.96
C PRO A 153 8.92 -15.36 -8.70
N VAL A 154 8.57 -16.26 -7.79
CA VAL A 154 8.08 -15.90 -6.47
C VAL A 154 9.20 -15.23 -5.68
N ARG A 155 8.94 -14.01 -5.16
CA ARG A 155 9.78 -13.29 -4.20
C ARG A 155 11.22 -13.06 -4.68
N THR A 156 11.39 -12.49 -5.87
CA THR A 156 12.73 -12.15 -6.38
C THR A 156 13.44 -11.10 -5.53
N TYR A 157 12.74 -10.07 -5.05
CA TYR A 157 13.30 -9.00 -4.20
C TYR A 157 14.68 -8.51 -4.73
N THR A 158 15.69 -8.51 -3.85
CA THR A 158 17.07 -8.11 -4.07
C THR A 158 17.83 -9.02 -5.04
N LEU A 159 17.32 -10.20 -5.42
CA LEU A 159 17.92 -11.03 -6.49
C LEU A 159 18.17 -10.19 -7.74
N LEU A 160 17.23 -9.30 -8.05
CA LEU A 160 17.32 -8.38 -9.17
C LEU A 160 18.56 -7.50 -9.07
N ASN A 161 18.95 -7.02 -7.89
CA ASN A 161 20.15 -6.19 -7.71
C ASN A 161 21.45 -6.93 -8.04
N HIS A 162 21.44 -8.26 -8.01
CA HIS A 162 22.62 -9.10 -8.32
C HIS A 162 22.66 -9.61 -9.76
N GLU A 163 21.57 -9.40 -10.49
CA GLU A 163 21.39 -9.86 -11.86
C GLU A 163 22.04 -8.91 -12.87
N ARG A 164 22.34 -9.41 -14.07
CA ARG A 164 22.99 -8.63 -15.12
C ARG A 164 22.02 -7.60 -15.71
N PRO A 165 22.40 -6.32 -15.90
CA PRO A 165 21.52 -5.31 -16.52
C PRO A 165 20.97 -5.74 -17.89
N GLU A 166 21.76 -6.47 -18.67
CA GLU A 166 21.35 -7.01 -19.96
C GLU A 166 20.19 -8.00 -19.80
N PHE A 167 20.24 -8.86 -18.78
CA PHE A 167 19.17 -9.81 -18.50
C PHE A 167 17.94 -9.11 -17.93
N ILE A 168 18.12 -8.14 -17.02
CA ILE A 168 17.04 -7.32 -16.47
C ILE A 168 16.29 -6.60 -17.60
N ARG A 169 17.01 -6.00 -18.55
CA ARG A 169 16.42 -5.39 -19.74
C ARG A 169 15.71 -6.41 -20.62
N PHE A 170 16.32 -7.59 -20.81
CA PHE A 170 15.74 -8.67 -21.61
C PHE A 170 14.41 -9.17 -21.04
N MET A 171 14.28 -9.26 -19.72
CA MET A 171 13.05 -9.73 -19.09
C MET A 171 12.01 -8.63 -18.85
N ASN A 172 12.46 -7.41 -18.49
CA ASN A 172 11.60 -6.27 -18.22
C ASN A 172 12.29 -4.96 -18.64
N PRO A 173 12.04 -4.47 -19.87
CA PRO A 173 12.60 -3.20 -20.30
C PRO A 173 12.08 -2.00 -19.51
N GLY A 174 10.99 -2.11 -18.75
CA GLY A 174 10.47 -1.01 -17.93
C GLY A 174 11.07 -0.93 -16.52
N ASP A 175 11.99 -1.82 -16.14
CA ASP A 175 12.64 -1.79 -14.83
C ASP A 175 13.51 -0.54 -14.66
N LEU A 176 13.41 0.14 -13.50
CA LEU A 176 14.06 1.44 -13.29
C LEU A 176 15.58 1.40 -13.39
N ARG A 177 16.21 0.23 -13.21
CA ARG A 177 17.67 0.08 -13.34
C ARG A 177 18.15 0.19 -14.79
N VAL A 178 17.27 -0.13 -15.75
CA VAL A 178 17.59 -0.16 -17.19
C VAL A 178 16.67 0.70 -18.04
N ALA A 179 15.60 1.25 -17.46
CA ALA A 179 14.59 2.03 -18.18
C ALA A 179 15.19 3.19 -18.99
N HIS A 180 16.32 3.78 -18.58
CA HIS A 180 16.97 4.88 -19.29
C HIS A 180 17.59 4.49 -20.65
N ILE A 181 17.89 3.20 -20.86
CA ILE A 181 18.43 2.68 -22.13
C ILE A 181 17.40 1.93 -22.98
N SER A 182 16.19 1.75 -22.44
CA SER A 182 15.04 1.16 -23.12
C SER A 182 13.96 2.22 -23.34
N CYS A 183 13.00 2.35 -22.42
CA CYS A 183 11.88 3.29 -22.50
C CYS A 183 12.32 4.76 -22.51
N GLY A 184 13.43 5.08 -21.86
CA GLY A 184 13.98 6.42 -21.66
C GLY A 184 15.05 6.82 -22.67
N ASN A 185 15.29 6.02 -23.71
CA ASN A 185 16.22 6.39 -24.77
C ASN A 185 15.70 7.64 -25.54
N ALA A 186 16.61 8.31 -26.26
CA ALA A 186 16.30 9.53 -27.01
C ALA A 186 15.10 9.35 -27.94
N GLY A 187 14.12 10.27 -27.83
CA GLY A 187 12.88 10.22 -28.61
C GLY A 187 11.75 9.37 -28.01
N CYS A 188 11.96 8.70 -26.87
CA CYS A 188 10.91 7.91 -26.21
C CYS A 188 10.36 8.62 -24.95
N HIS A 189 10.59 8.08 -23.76
CA HIS A 189 10.09 8.55 -22.46
C HIS A 189 11.22 8.95 -21.47
N PRO A 190 12.22 9.76 -21.87
CA PRO A 190 13.34 10.12 -20.98
C PRO A 190 12.84 10.93 -19.76
N LYS A 191 11.84 11.77 -19.94
CA LYS A 191 11.26 12.61 -18.89
C LYS A 191 10.57 11.74 -17.84
N GLU A 192 9.66 10.86 -18.27
CA GLU A 192 8.90 10.00 -17.38
C GLU A 192 9.82 9.06 -16.61
N THR A 193 10.84 8.50 -17.27
CA THR A 193 11.86 7.65 -16.63
C THR A 193 12.58 8.39 -15.49
N LEU A 194 12.96 9.65 -15.70
CA LEU A 194 13.61 10.47 -14.67
C LEU A 194 12.65 10.80 -13.52
N GLN A 195 11.39 11.11 -13.84
CA GLN A 195 10.35 11.44 -12.86
C GLN A 195 10.06 10.24 -11.96
N VAL A 196 9.76 9.07 -12.54
CA VAL A 196 9.35 7.86 -11.80
C VAL A 196 10.45 7.41 -10.83
N LYS A 197 11.73 7.50 -11.23
CA LYS A 197 12.87 7.20 -10.34
C LYS A 197 12.91 8.02 -9.05
N LYS A 198 12.26 9.19 -9.03
CA LYS A 198 12.17 10.09 -7.86
C LYS A 198 10.76 10.14 -7.26
N SER A 199 9.82 9.35 -7.76
CA SER A 199 8.46 9.32 -7.23
C SER A 199 8.42 8.61 -5.87
N MET A 200 7.40 8.93 -5.06
CA MET A 200 7.20 8.28 -3.77
C MET A 200 6.94 6.78 -3.88
N MET A 201 6.34 6.32 -4.98
CA MET A 201 6.12 4.89 -5.24
C MET A 201 7.44 4.13 -5.48
N THR A 202 8.51 4.84 -5.85
CA THR A 202 9.85 4.28 -5.95
C THR A 202 10.57 4.30 -4.61
N HIS A 203 10.61 5.45 -3.92
CA HIS A 203 11.48 5.59 -2.75
C HIS A 203 10.84 5.25 -1.40
N GLY A 204 9.51 5.21 -1.27
CA GLY A 204 8.81 4.73 -0.07
C GLY A 204 9.03 5.50 1.25
N CYS A 205 9.83 6.58 1.23
CA CYS A 205 10.35 7.22 2.45
C CYS A 205 9.32 7.62 3.51
N MET A 206 8.06 7.87 3.14
CA MET A 206 7.00 8.24 4.08
C MET A 206 6.80 7.20 5.18
N LEU A 207 6.72 5.91 4.83
CA LEU A 207 6.51 4.87 5.85
C LEU A 207 7.77 4.64 6.69
N TRP A 208 8.95 4.60 6.05
CA TRP A 208 10.22 4.43 6.76
C TRP A 208 10.48 5.58 7.74
N GLY A 209 10.24 6.83 7.31
CA GLY A 209 10.35 8.01 8.16
C GLY A 209 9.37 7.97 9.33
N ALA A 210 8.10 7.65 9.08
CA ALA A 210 7.09 7.52 10.12
C ALA A 210 7.45 6.42 11.13
N ALA A 211 7.86 5.24 10.66
CA ALA A 211 8.26 4.13 11.52
C ALA A 211 9.47 4.49 12.38
N LEU A 212 10.52 5.08 11.80
CA LEU A 212 11.74 5.44 12.53
C LEU A 212 11.49 6.56 13.56
N TYR A 213 10.74 7.60 13.19
CA TYR A 213 10.46 8.73 14.10
C TYR A 213 9.49 8.34 15.22
N ASN A 214 8.36 7.70 14.90
CA ASN A 214 7.34 7.34 15.90
C ASN A 214 7.85 6.32 16.92
N ASN A 215 8.84 5.49 16.54
CA ASN A 215 9.43 4.49 17.43
C ASN A 215 10.77 4.93 18.02
N GLY A 216 11.16 6.19 17.85
CA GLY A 216 12.34 6.78 18.50
C GLY A 216 13.69 6.36 17.93
N ALA A 217 13.71 5.64 16.80
CA ALA A 217 14.95 5.21 16.15
C ALA A 217 15.73 6.40 15.55
N VAL A 218 15.03 7.46 15.13
CA VAL A 218 15.64 8.73 14.70
C VAL A 218 14.90 9.94 15.27
N PRO A 219 15.59 11.07 15.52
CA PRO A 219 14.97 12.27 16.10
C PRO A 219 14.32 13.19 15.05
N TYR A 220 14.33 12.82 13.76
CA TYR A 220 13.89 13.70 12.67
C TYR A 220 12.49 13.31 12.17
N LYS A 221 11.58 14.29 12.13
CA LYS A 221 10.24 14.12 11.57
C LYS A 221 10.21 14.08 10.04
N TRP A 222 11.12 14.80 9.39
CA TRP A 222 11.28 14.74 7.94
C TRP A 222 11.98 13.44 7.55
N PRO A 223 11.44 12.66 6.60
CA PRO A 223 12.08 11.43 6.16
C PRO A 223 13.49 11.66 5.65
N ARG A 224 14.41 10.79 6.07
CA ARG A 224 15.82 10.83 5.68
C ARG A 224 16.23 9.67 4.79
N TYR A 225 15.48 8.56 4.84
CA TYR A 225 15.82 7.34 4.14
C TYR A 225 14.80 7.01 3.07
N GLY A 226 15.26 6.50 1.93
CA GLY A 226 14.42 6.06 0.82
C GLY A 226 15.12 5.05 -0.06
N GLU A 227 14.34 4.33 -0.87
CA GLU A 227 14.84 3.24 -1.71
C GLU A 227 15.22 3.72 -3.12
N SER A 228 16.40 3.33 -3.60
CA SER A 228 16.85 3.58 -4.98
C SER A 228 18.11 2.77 -5.30
N TYR A 229 18.22 2.29 -6.53
CA TYR A 229 19.35 1.50 -7.02
C TYR A 229 19.90 2.01 -8.35
N SER A 230 21.23 1.91 -8.53
CA SER A 230 21.89 2.13 -9.82
C SER A 230 21.56 1.03 -10.82
N MET A 231 22.02 1.17 -12.07
CA MET A 231 21.88 0.13 -13.09
C MET A 231 22.43 -1.24 -12.64
N HIS A 232 23.43 -1.26 -11.75
CA HIS A 232 24.06 -2.47 -11.22
C HIS A 232 23.54 -2.89 -9.84
N GLY A 233 22.36 -2.40 -9.44
CA GLY A 233 21.74 -2.79 -8.17
C GLY A 233 22.37 -2.16 -6.92
N VAL A 234 23.28 -1.19 -7.07
CA VAL A 234 23.95 -0.55 -5.94
C VAL A 234 23.00 0.48 -5.30
N PRO A 235 22.74 0.41 -3.99
CA PRO A 235 21.92 1.41 -3.29
C PRO A 235 22.53 2.80 -3.44
N GLN A 236 21.70 3.81 -3.72
CA GLN A 236 22.18 5.16 -4.00
C GLN A 236 21.34 6.26 -3.34
N ARG A 237 21.98 7.39 -3.03
CA ARG A 237 21.28 8.59 -2.56
C ARG A 237 20.43 9.19 -3.69
N LEU A 238 19.20 9.58 -3.36
CA LEU A 238 18.37 10.42 -4.22
C LEU A 238 18.50 11.89 -3.82
N GLN A 239 18.50 12.80 -4.78
CA GLN A 239 18.58 14.25 -4.53
C GLN A 239 17.58 15.02 -5.38
N THR A 240 16.98 16.05 -4.79
CA THR A 240 16.24 17.08 -5.55
C THR A 240 17.27 18.08 -6.09
N VAL A 241 17.23 18.32 -7.40
CA VAL A 241 18.19 19.20 -8.09
C VAL A 241 17.41 20.24 -8.91
N PRO A 242 17.63 21.55 -8.66
CA PRO A 242 18.45 22.12 -7.58
C PRO A 242 17.89 21.77 -6.19
N PRO A 243 18.68 21.89 -5.10
CA PRO A 243 18.17 21.70 -3.74
C PRO A 243 16.96 22.59 -3.46
N PRO A 244 15.95 22.10 -2.72
CA PRO A 244 14.77 22.89 -2.41
C PRO A 244 15.11 24.05 -1.49
N THR A 245 14.38 25.15 -1.63
CA THR A 245 14.44 26.25 -0.66
C THR A 245 13.84 25.81 0.69
N PRO A 246 14.18 26.50 1.82
CA PRO A 246 13.53 26.26 3.10
C PRO A 246 12.01 26.40 3.04
N GLU A 247 11.53 27.33 2.21
CA GLU A 247 10.11 27.56 1.99
C GLU A 247 9.46 26.37 1.26
N GLU A 248 10.03 25.89 0.14
CA GLU A 248 9.53 24.69 -0.54
C GLU A 248 9.52 23.45 0.36
N THR A 249 10.53 23.31 1.22
CA THR A 249 10.56 22.21 2.20
C THR A 249 9.38 22.32 3.16
N LYS A 250 9.11 23.52 3.67
CA LYS A 250 8.08 23.78 4.68
C LYS A 250 6.65 23.72 4.11
N THR A 251 6.40 24.35 2.97
CA THR A 251 5.04 24.53 2.42
C THR A 251 4.68 23.56 1.31
N LYS A 252 5.66 22.85 0.73
CA LYS A 252 5.42 21.80 -0.28
C LYS A 252 5.95 20.42 0.13
N GLY A 253 6.62 20.30 1.28
CA GLY A 253 7.13 19.01 1.76
C GLY A 253 8.23 18.41 0.87
N VAL A 254 8.93 19.26 0.10
CA VAL A 254 10.01 18.82 -0.81
C VAL A 254 11.29 18.58 -0.02
N LEU A 255 11.84 17.37 -0.13
CA LEU A 255 13.04 16.95 0.57
C LEU A 255 14.30 17.24 -0.27
N PRO A 256 15.42 17.65 0.37
CA PRO A 256 16.66 17.88 -0.36
C PRO A 256 17.28 16.57 -0.86
N PHE A 257 17.20 15.50 -0.07
CA PHE A 257 17.73 14.20 -0.43
C PHE A 257 17.17 13.08 0.46
N LEU A 258 17.36 11.84 0.00
CA LEU A 258 17.09 10.60 0.72
C LEU A 258 18.30 9.68 0.62
N ASP A 259 18.77 9.19 1.76
CA ASP A 259 19.86 8.20 1.86
C ASP A 259 19.30 6.76 1.75
N PRO A 260 20.07 5.79 1.22
CA PRO A 260 19.72 4.38 1.36
C PRO A 260 19.58 4.00 2.84
N LEU A 261 18.71 3.03 3.14
CA LEU A 261 18.66 2.48 4.49
C LEU A 261 20.03 1.90 4.85
N PRO A 262 20.64 2.31 5.98
CA PRO A 262 21.86 1.69 6.46
C PRO A 262 21.57 0.26 6.89
N ARG A 263 22.52 -0.65 6.70
CA ARG A 263 22.49 -2.00 7.27
C ARG A 263 22.06 -1.97 8.74
N TYR A 264 21.07 -2.78 9.11
CA TYR A 264 20.50 -2.73 10.46
C TYR A 264 21.55 -3.01 11.55
N GLN A 265 22.59 -3.79 11.26
CA GLN A 265 23.71 -4.11 12.15
C GLN A 265 24.53 -2.85 12.52
N ASN A 266 24.47 -1.80 11.71
CA ASN A 266 25.14 -0.52 11.98
C ASN A 266 24.26 0.45 12.80
N SER A 267 22.98 0.14 12.99
CA SER A 267 22.09 0.98 13.80
C SER A 267 22.41 0.88 15.29
N GLN A 268 22.08 1.93 16.03
CA GLN A 268 22.00 1.91 17.48
C GLN A 268 20.53 2.07 17.87
N PRO A 269 20.04 1.47 18.98
CA PRO A 269 18.66 1.63 19.38
C PRO A 269 18.45 3.07 19.84
N GLY A 270 17.55 3.77 19.15
CA GLY A 270 17.21 5.14 19.52
C GLY A 270 16.23 5.20 20.70
N ASN A 271 15.34 4.21 20.79
CA ASN A 271 14.39 4.10 21.90
C ASN A 271 14.97 3.29 23.06
N THR A 272 15.40 4.01 24.09
CA THR A 272 15.73 3.43 25.39
C THR A 272 14.47 3.19 26.20
N LEU A 273 13.67 2.23 25.73
CA LEU A 273 12.65 1.58 26.54
C LEU A 273 13.23 1.30 27.92
N ARG A 274 12.43 1.50 28.99
CA ARG A 274 12.84 1.46 30.40
C ARG A 274 13.41 0.09 30.82
N ILE A 275 14.62 -0.24 30.37
CA ILE A 275 15.41 -1.42 30.74
C ILE A 275 16.07 -1.16 32.11
N PHE A 276 15.33 -0.56 33.05
CA PHE A 276 15.80 -0.20 34.38
C PHE A 276 15.48 -1.26 35.44
N GLU A 277 15.11 -2.47 35.03
CA GLU A 277 15.32 -3.59 35.92
C GLU A 277 16.82 -3.86 35.96
N ARG A 278 17.42 -3.72 37.15
CA ARG A 278 18.75 -4.25 37.44
C ARG A 278 18.63 -5.77 37.31
N GLY A 279 18.74 -6.30 36.09
CA GLY A 279 18.74 -7.74 35.83
C GLY A 279 19.89 -8.43 36.57
N GLY A 280 19.91 -9.76 36.46
CA GLY A 280 20.92 -10.62 37.07
C GLY A 280 22.37 -10.17 36.83
N ARG A 281 23.29 -10.60 37.70
CA ARG A 281 24.70 -10.17 37.66
C ARG A 281 25.40 -10.51 36.34
N PHE A 282 25.01 -11.61 35.68
CA PHE A 282 25.68 -12.19 34.51
C PHE A 282 24.78 -12.20 33.26
N VAL A 283 25.40 -12.23 32.06
CA VAL A 283 24.67 -12.47 30.80
C VAL A 283 24.62 -13.97 30.59
N ILE A 284 23.47 -14.51 30.19
CA ILE A 284 23.30 -15.95 30.04
C ILE A 284 23.76 -16.37 28.65
N GLU A 285 24.70 -17.31 28.60
CA GLU A 285 25.12 -17.97 27.37
C GLU A 285 24.42 -19.32 27.23
N THR A 286 23.99 -19.64 25.99
CA THR A 286 23.34 -20.91 25.69
C THR A 286 24.27 -22.06 26.08
N GLY A 287 23.83 -22.92 27.00
CA GLY A 287 24.58 -24.10 27.45
C GLY A 287 25.46 -23.90 28.69
N ILE A 288 25.50 -22.70 29.30
CA ILE A 288 26.28 -22.45 30.52
C ILE A 288 25.35 -21.93 31.64
N PRO A 289 24.88 -22.78 32.58
CA PRO A 289 24.07 -22.34 33.70
C PRO A 289 24.91 -21.62 34.77
N GLU A 290 24.55 -20.38 35.09
CA GLU A 290 25.24 -19.55 36.10
C GLU A 290 24.53 -19.63 37.46
N ARG A 291 25.22 -20.18 38.47
CA ARG A 291 24.67 -20.47 39.81
C ARG A 291 24.75 -19.28 40.77
N LEU A 292 25.52 -18.24 40.43
CA LEU A 292 25.78 -17.08 41.30
C LEU A 292 24.85 -15.88 41.05
N ASN A 293 23.72 -16.09 40.39
CA ASN A 293 22.77 -15.02 40.09
C ASN A 293 21.93 -14.65 41.34
N ASP A 294 21.56 -13.37 41.48
CA ASP A 294 20.81 -12.89 42.66
C ASP A 294 19.36 -13.42 42.64
N PRO A 295 18.85 -14.03 43.73
CA PRO A 295 17.45 -14.48 43.80
C PRO A 295 16.49 -13.28 43.81
N GLY A 296 15.36 -13.42 43.11
CA GLY A 296 14.29 -12.40 43.06
C GLY A 296 14.50 -11.25 42.06
N LYS A 297 15.64 -11.19 41.36
CA LYS A 297 15.82 -10.31 40.19
C LYS A 297 15.46 -11.07 38.91
N PRO A 298 15.04 -10.38 37.83
CA PRO A 298 14.96 -11.01 36.51
C PRO A 298 16.31 -11.66 36.21
N ARG A 299 16.28 -12.96 35.87
CA ARG A 299 17.47 -13.75 35.55
C ARG A 299 18.29 -13.07 34.43
N GLU A 300 17.58 -12.35 33.57
CA GLU A 300 18.02 -11.74 32.34
C GLU A 300 18.36 -10.27 32.47
N LYS A 301 19.43 -9.87 31.79
CA LYS A 301 19.67 -8.50 31.33
C LYS A 301 19.89 -8.57 29.82
N LEU A 302 19.45 -7.54 29.09
CA LEU A 302 19.65 -7.43 27.62
C LEU A 302 21.11 -7.62 27.17
N GLY A 303 22.05 -7.38 28.09
CA GLY A 303 23.47 -7.62 27.92
C GLY A 303 24.22 -7.12 29.16
N ALA A 304 25.54 -7.27 29.18
CA ALA A 304 26.34 -6.93 30.36
C ALA A 304 26.34 -5.44 30.72
N ARG A 305 25.84 -4.54 29.85
CA ARG A 305 26.05 -3.12 30.05
C ARG A 305 24.92 -2.20 29.51
N GLY A 306 24.88 -0.98 30.06
CA GLY A 306 24.13 0.19 29.56
C GLY A 306 24.72 0.72 28.24
N PHE A 307 24.47 1.99 27.89
CA PHE A 307 25.01 2.61 26.66
C PHE A 307 26.53 2.38 26.53
N GLY A 308 26.98 1.58 25.54
CA GLY A 308 28.39 1.57 25.09
C GLY A 308 29.10 0.22 24.84
N THR A 309 28.42 -0.92 24.61
CA THR A 309 29.05 -2.22 24.97
C THR A 309 28.74 -3.49 24.15
N GLY A 310 28.43 -3.38 22.86
CA GLY A 310 28.76 -4.45 21.90
C GLY A 310 27.67 -5.43 21.46
N ASN A 311 26.41 -5.03 21.38
CA ASN A 311 25.54 -5.15 20.19
C ASN A 311 24.11 -4.79 20.60
N ARG A 312 23.62 -3.64 20.17
CA ARG A 312 22.18 -3.36 20.16
C ARG A 312 21.87 -2.78 18.78
N THR A 313 21.25 -3.57 17.93
CA THR A 313 20.62 -3.06 16.71
C THR A 313 19.21 -2.61 17.06
N ASP A 314 18.71 -1.60 16.36
CA ASP A 314 17.35 -1.12 16.54
C ASP A 314 16.35 -2.08 15.83
N PRO A 315 15.37 -2.64 16.56
CA PRO A 315 14.39 -3.56 15.98
C PRO A 315 13.51 -2.90 14.90
N VAL A 316 13.41 -1.57 14.87
CA VAL A 316 12.69 -0.85 13.82
C VAL A 316 13.45 -0.96 12.50
N PHE A 317 14.78 -0.79 12.51
CA PHE A 317 15.61 -0.98 11.31
C PHE A 317 15.56 -2.43 10.80
N ILE A 318 15.57 -3.42 11.71
CA ILE A 318 15.34 -4.83 11.34
C ILE A 318 13.96 -4.98 10.67
N GLY A 319 12.93 -4.39 11.27
CA GLY A 319 11.57 -4.41 10.76
C GLY A 319 11.50 -3.89 9.32
N LEU A 320 12.06 -2.70 9.08
CA LEU A 320 12.10 -2.07 7.76
C LEU A 320 12.87 -2.88 6.71
N GLN A 321 13.88 -3.67 7.12
CA GLN A 321 14.70 -4.43 6.17
C GLN A 321 14.18 -5.82 5.87
N LYS A 322 13.37 -6.42 6.76
CA LYS A 322 13.02 -7.85 6.67
C LYS A 322 11.54 -8.17 6.76
N THR A 323 10.72 -7.20 7.15
CA THR A 323 9.27 -7.40 7.31
C THR A 323 8.57 -6.96 6.05
N ARG A 324 7.56 -7.73 5.62
CA ARG A 324 6.78 -7.39 4.44
C ARG A 324 5.79 -6.23 4.70
N LEU A 325 6.29 -5.02 4.98
CA LEU A 325 5.51 -3.85 5.42
C LEU A 325 5.45 -2.72 4.39
N LEU A 326 6.49 -2.53 3.59
CA LEU A 326 6.55 -1.52 2.51
C LEU A 326 7.35 -2.08 1.34
N ASP A 327 6.92 -3.23 0.88
CA ASP A 327 7.57 -3.96 -0.18
C ASP A 327 6.52 -4.64 -1.05
N PRO A 328 6.90 -4.96 -2.30
CA PRO A 328 8.00 -4.34 -3.02
C PRO A 328 7.62 -2.91 -3.47
N THR A 329 8.57 -1.96 -3.46
CA THR A 329 8.39 -0.67 -4.15
C THR A 329 8.47 -0.85 -5.67
N LEU A 330 8.42 0.23 -6.46
CA LEU A 330 8.63 0.15 -7.91
C LEU A 330 10.04 -0.34 -8.30
N ASN A 331 11.00 -0.41 -7.38
CA ASN A 331 12.32 -0.95 -7.68
C ASN A 331 12.33 -2.47 -7.94
N PHE A 332 11.31 -3.19 -7.46
CA PHE A 332 11.24 -4.65 -7.53
C PHE A 332 9.92 -5.15 -8.13
N MET A 333 9.92 -6.41 -8.57
CA MET A 333 8.70 -7.14 -8.95
C MET A 333 7.80 -7.37 -7.75
N GLY A 334 6.52 -7.64 -7.99
CA GLY A 334 5.62 -8.20 -6.99
C GLY A 334 6.19 -9.47 -6.37
N THR A 335 5.66 -9.91 -5.24
CA THR A 335 6.07 -11.22 -4.69
C THR A 335 5.57 -12.38 -5.53
N ASN A 336 4.55 -12.16 -6.38
CA ASN A 336 4.05 -13.11 -7.38
C ASN A 336 3.64 -14.49 -6.81
N ASP A 337 3.33 -14.60 -5.52
CA ASP A 337 2.92 -15.84 -4.85
C ASP A 337 1.40 -16.03 -4.73
N HIS A 338 0.59 -14.98 -4.86
CA HIS A 338 -0.87 -15.08 -4.79
C HIS A 338 -1.59 -13.88 -5.44
N ALA A 339 -2.92 -14.01 -5.55
CA ALA A 339 -3.82 -12.99 -6.08
C ALA A 339 -3.61 -11.64 -5.39
N GLY A 340 -3.40 -10.58 -6.17
CA GLY A 340 -3.12 -9.24 -5.67
C GLY A 340 -1.65 -8.90 -5.57
N ASP A 341 -0.72 -9.85 -5.82
CA ASP A 341 0.73 -9.60 -5.82
C ASP A 341 1.39 -9.76 -7.21
N TYR A 342 0.63 -10.13 -8.25
CA TYR A 342 1.20 -10.35 -9.59
C TYR A 342 1.50 -9.03 -10.30
N ARG A 343 2.79 -8.72 -10.45
CA ARG A 343 3.27 -7.60 -11.27
C ARG A 343 4.78 -7.68 -11.50
N ASN A 344 5.26 -6.96 -12.50
CA ASN A 344 6.70 -6.68 -12.64
C ASN A 344 7.09 -5.37 -11.91
N GLY A 345 8.35 -4.95 -12.02
CA GLY A 345 8.88 -3.70 -11.45
C GLY A 345 8.87 -2.51 -12.43
N GLY A 346 9.14 -1.32 -11.91
CA GLY A 346 9.27 -0.08 -12.67
C GLY A 346 8.01 0.33 -13.44
N CYS A 347 8.16 0.80 -14.67
CA CYS A 347 7.04 1.29 -15.49
C CYS A 347 6.01 0.19 -15.81
N THR A 348 6.46 -1.05 -15.98
CA THR A 348 5.57 -2.19 -16.31
C THR A 348 4.74 -2.65 -15.12
N ALA A 349 5.09 -2.26 -13.89
CA ALA A 349 4.28 -2.50 -12.70
C ALA A 349 2.85 -1.91 -12.83
N CYS A 350 2.70 -0.84 -13.60
CA CYS A 350 1.41 -0.17 -13.82
C CYS A 350 0.92 -0.34 -15.27
N HIS A 351 1.83 -0.35 -16.24
CA HIS A 351 1.47 -0.33 -17.66
C HIS A 351 1.21 -1.71 -18.27
N VAL A 352 1.56 -2.80 -17.58
CA VAL A 352 1.27 -4.18 -18.02
C VAL A 352 0.36 -4.84 -16.99
N ILE A 353 -0.81 -5.31 -17.42
CA ILE A 353 -1.86 -5.77 -16.51
C ILE A 353 -1.76 -7.27 -16.28
N TYR A 354 -1.90 -7.67 -15.02
CA TYR A 354 -1.96 -9.05 -14.56
C TYR A 354 -3.35 -9.35 -14.00
N ALA A 355 -3.79 -10.60 -14.13
CA ALA A 355 -5.05 -11.07 -13.57
C ALA A 355 -4.94 -11.24 -12.04
N ASN A 356 -5.39 -10.24 -11.27
CA ASN A 356 -5.23 -10.18 -9.81
C ASN A 356 -6.54 -10.19 -9.01
N ASP A 357 -7.69 -9.90 -9.63
CA ASP A 357 -8.97 -9.69 -8.93
C ASP A 357 -10.14 -9.90 -9.91
N ARG A 358 -11.10 -10.75 -9.51
CA ARG A 358 -12.33 -11.11 -10.24
C ARG A 358 -13.45 -10.07 -10.12
N SER A 359 -13.31 -9.05 -9.29
CA SER A 359 -14.31 -8.01 -9.09
C SER A 359 -14.42 -7.09 -10.32
N PRO A 360 -15.59 -6.99 -10.99
CA PRO A 360 -15.78 -6.03 -12.07
C PRO A 360 -15.78 -4.58 -11.57
N ILE A 361 -15.93 -4.33 -10.26
CA ILE A 361 -15.88 -2.99 -9.68
C ILE A 361 -14.45 -2.45 -9.66
N HIS A 362 -13.47 -3.29 -9.29
CA HIS A 362 -12.09 -2.84 -9.09
C HIS A 362 -11.19 -3.13 -10.30
N SER A 363 -11.44 -4.24 -11.00
CA SER A 363 -10.71 -4.67 -12.19
C SER A 363 -11.33 -4.19 -13.51
N GLY A 364 -12.54 -3.65 -13.47
CA GLY A 364 -13.24 -3.17 -14.67
C GLY A 364 -13.28 -4.25 -15.77
N PRO A 365 -12.85 -3.95 -17.02
CA PRO A 365 -12.89 -4.91 -18.12
C PRO A 365 -11.92 -6.09 -17.97
N TYR A 366 -10.96 -6.04 -17.03
CA TYR A 366 -9.98 -7.10 -16.81
C TYR A 366 -10.46 -8.20 -15.85
N ALA A 367 -11.59 -7.99 -15.15
CA ALA A 367 -12.13 -8.95 -14.17
C ALA A 367 -12.35 -10.36 -14.74
N LYS A 368 -12.69 -10.45 -16.04
CA LYS A 368 -12.95 -11.72 -16.75
C LYS A 368 -11.73 -12.65 -16.84
N TYR A 369 -10.52 -12.16 -16.61
CA TYR A 369 -9.29 -12.95 -16.67
C TYR A 369 -8.95 -13.68 -15.36
N GLY A 370 -9.72 -13.44 -14.30
CA GLY A 370 -9.52 -14.12 -13.01
C GLY A 370 -8.54 -13.39 -12.08
N ASN A 371 -8.02 -14.14 -11.11
CA ASN A 371 -7.10 -13.65 -10.07
C ASN A 371 -5.83 -14.49 -9.93
N ARG A 372 -5.55 -15.38 -10.90
CA ARG A 372 -4.47 -16.38 -10.83
C ARG A 372 -3.15 -15.94 -11.45
N GLY A 373 -3.08 -14.72 -11.99
CA GLY A 373 -1.90 -14.25 -12.73
C GLY A 373 -1.59 -15.08 -13.98
N TYR A 374 -2.63 -15.62 -14.64
CA TYR A 374 -2.51 -16.39 -15.88
C TYR A 374 -2.55 -15.48 -17.11
N ALA A 375 -1.79 -15.85 -18.13
CA ALA A 375 -1.90 -15.25 -19.45
C ALA A 375 -3.25 -15.60 -20.10
N ALA A 376 -3.79 -14.69 -20.91
CA ALA A 376 -5.03 -14.96 -21.62
C ALA A 376 -4.91 -16.21 -22.50
N PRO A 377 -5.87 -17.16 -22.44
CA PRO A 377 -5.80 -18.39 -23.22
C PRO A 377 -6.28 -18.21 -24.67
N ARG A 378 -6.99 -17.12 -24.98
CA ARG A 378 -7.59 -16.85 -26.29
C ARG A 378 -7.71 -15.35 -26.53
N LYS A 379 -7.74 -14.97 -27.82
CA LYS A 379 -8.03 -13.60 -28.25
C LYS A 379 -9.48 -13.21 -27.95
N ASP A 380 -9.69 -11.94 -27.66
CA ASP A 380 -10.99 -11.30 -27.52
C ASP A 380 -10.93 -9.79 -27.86
N GLU A 381 -11.91 -9.01 -27.44
CA GLU A 381 -11.98 -7.57 -27.70
C GLU A 381 -10.84 -6.75 -27.06
N MET A 382 -10.24 -7.25 -25.98
CA MET A 382 -9.17 -6.59 -25.23
C MET A 382 -7.81 -7.22 -25.53
N VAL A 383 -7.77 -8.56 -25.66
CA VAL A 383 -6.55 -9.31 -25.97
C VAL A 383 -6.51 -9.67 -27.45
N THR A 384 -5.53 -9.13 -28.15
CA THR A 384 -5.39 -9.25 -29.61
C THR A 384 -4.24 -10.15 -30.04
N SER A 385 -3.29 -10.42 -29.14
CA SER A 385 -2.12 -11.26 -29.36
C SER A 385 -2.00 -12.36 -28.31
N ILE A 386 -1.57 -13.55 -28.73
CA ILE A 386 -1.35 -14.70 -27.84
C ILE A 386 0.00 -15.31 -28.18
N ASP A 387 0.91 -15.30 -27.22
CA ASP A 387 2.20 -15.95 -27.36
C ASP A 387 2.05 -17.47 -27.11
N PRO A 388 2.35 -18.34 -28.09
CA PRO A 388 2.25 -19.79 -27.91
C PRO A 388 3.33 -20.37 -26.98
N THR A 389 4.39 -19.61 -26.67
CA THR A 389 5.48 -20.05 -25.80
C THR A 389 5.18 -19.85 -24.31
N ILE A 390 4.15 -19.06 -23.99
CA ILE A 390 3.74 -18.77 -22.61
C ILE A 390 2.65 -19.76 -22.17
N PRO A 391 2.87 -20.54 -21.10
CA PRO A 391 1.84 -21.41 -20.53
C PRO A 391 0.59 -20.63 -20.09
N LYS A 392 -0.59 -21.24 -20.22
CA LYS A 392 -1.89 -20.59 -19.91
C LYS A 392 -2.48 -21.00 -18.56
N ASP A 393 -1.80 -21.93 -17.89
CA ASP A 393 -2.12 -22.53 -16.60
C ASP A 393 -0.99 -22.32 -15.56
N GLU A 394 -0.02 -21.46 -15.87
CA GLU A 394 1.07 -21.06 -14.97
C GLU A 394 0.85 -19.62 -14.48
N SER A 395 0.98 -19.39 -13.18
CA SER A 395 0.88 -18.06 -12.57
C SER A 395 2.14 -17.23 -12.83
N GLY A 396 2.02 -15.91 -12.72
CA GLY A 396 3.16 -14.99 -12.87
C GLY A 396 3.35 -14.45 -14.29
N HIS A 397 2.32 -14.53 -15.13
CA HIS A 397 2.29 -13.98 -16.49
C HIS A 397 1.31 -12.82 -16.62
N PRO A 398 1.64 -11.79 -17.42
CA PRO A 398 0.68 -10.74 -17.74
C PRO A 398 -0.44 -11.31 -18.61
N ILE A 399 -1.61 -10.65 -18.60
CA ILE A 399 -2.76 -11.05 -19.42
C ILE A 399 -2.39 -11.06 -20.91
N GLU A 400 -1.65 -10.06 -21.36
CA GLU A 400 -1.12 -9.89 -22.71
C GLU A 400 0.17 -9.08 -22.66
N HIS A 401 1.08 -9.30 -23.62
CA HIS A 401 2.23 -8.43 -23.85
C HIS A 401 1.78 -7.11 -24.49
N ARG A 402 1.28 -6.19 -23.66
CA ARG A 402 0.72 -4.90 -24.10
C ARG A 402 0.85 -3.82 -23.04
N PHE A 403 1.19 -2.60 -23.46
CA PHE A 403 1.11 -1.43 -22.60
C PHE A 403 -0.29 -0.82 -22.61
N THR A 404 -0.75 -0.39 -21.44
CA THR A 404 -2.04 0.30 -21.29
C THR A 404 -1.91 1.61 -20.53
N ARG A 405 -2.78 2.56 -20.88
CA ARG A 405 -3.07 3.75 -20.08
C ARG A 405 -4.43 3.64 -19.37
N ALA A 406 -5.16 2.55 -19.62
CA ALA A 406 -6.42 2.20 -18.99
C ALA A 406 -6.13 1.22 -17.84
N ILE A 407 -5.55 1.76 -16.77
CA ILE A 407 -5.06 1.01 -15.60
C ILE A 407 -6.21 0.88 -14.60
N PRO A 408 -6.66 -0.34 -14.25
CA PRO A 408 -7.72 -0.55 -13.28
C PRO A 408 -7.21 -0.31 -11.85
N THR A 409 -8.13 -0.03 -10.93
CA THR A 409 -7.81 0.17 -9.50
C THR A 409 -7.15 -1.08 -8.89
N SER A 410 -7.52 -2.28 -9.33
CA SER A 410 -6.90 -3.53 -8.88
C SER A 410 -5.39 -3.58 -9.15
N GLN A 411 -4.88 -2.89 -10.19
CA GLN A 411 -3.43 -2.79 -10.43
C GLN A 411 -2.75 -1.89 -9.38
N CYS A 412 -3.43 -0.83 -8.93
CA CYS A 412 -2.92 0.04 -7.88
C CYS A 412 -2.95 -0.65 -6.51
N MET A 413 -3.94 -1.52 -6.28
CA MET A 413 -4.11 -2.24 -5.02
C MET A 413 -2.88 -3.06 -4.65
N ILE A 414 -2.18 -3.62 -5.64
CA ILE A 414 -0.97 -4.46 -5.46
C ILE A 414 0.10 -3.80 -4.58
N CYS A 415 0.23 -2.47 -4.64
CA CYS A 415 1.19 -1.72 -3.81
C CYS A 415 0.50 -0.90 -2.71
N HIS A 416 -0.76 -0.48 -2.89
CA HIS A 416 -1.46 0.45 -2.00
C HIS A 416 -2.25 -0.21 -0.86
N MET A 417 -1.84 -1.40 -0.46
CA MET A 417 -2.41 -2.13 0.69
C MET A 417 -1.69 -1.86 2.03
N HIS A 418 -0.55 -1.15 2.01
CA HIS A 418 0.35 -0.96 3.15
C HIS A 418 0.49 0.45 3.73
N PRO A 419 0.44 0.63 5.07
CA PRO A 419 -0.06 -0.31 6.09
C PRO A 419 -1.60 -0.32 6.07
N GLY A 420 -2.28 -1.38 6.51
CA GLY A 420 -3.75 -1.61 6.36
C GLY A 420 -4.74 -0.56 6.82
N THR A 421 -4.25 0.51 7.43
CA THR A 421 -4.95 1.80 7.43
C THR A 421 -4.94 2.49 6.06
N THR A 422 -4.48 1.85 4.97
CA THR A 422 -4.29 2.54 3.69
C THR A 422 -5.58 3.05 3.11
N VAL A 423 -5.35 4.05 2.28
CA VAL A 423 -6.30 4.80 1.49
C VAL A 423 -7.05 3.93 0.47
N MET A 424 -6.40 2.90 -0.09
CA MET A 424 -7.00 2.16 -1.20
C MET A 424 -8.02 1.12 -0.74
N ASN A 425 -7.78 0.41 0.37
CA ASN A 425 -8.74 -0.55 0.88
C ASN A 425 -10.07 0.14 1.21
N SER A 426 -9.97 1.30 1.86
CA SER A 426 -11.13 2.14 2.17
C SER A 426 -11.80 2.74 0.93
N TYR A 427 -11.06 3.07 -0.13
CA TYR A 427 -11.63 3.43 -1.44
C TYR A 427 -12.52 2.32 -2.01
N LEU A 428 -12.10 1.06 -1.83
CA LEU A 428 -12.87 -0.13 -2.21
C LEU A 428 -13.98 -0.50 -1.22
N GLY A 429 -14.08 0.16 -0.06
CA GLY A 429 -15.04 -0.19 0.99
C GLY A 429 -14.65 -1.45 1.77
N TYR A 430 -13.36 -1.75 1.88
CA TYR A 430 -12.84 -2.88 2.62
C TYR A 430 -11.84 -2.46 3.69
N MET A 431 -11.64 -3.31 4.69
CA MET A 431 -10.62 -3.19 5.72
C MET A 431 -10.03 -4.56 6.03
N TRP A 432 -8.87 -4.63 6.70
CA TRP A 432 -8.35 -5.93 7.15
C TRP A 432 -9.39 -6.69 7.95
N TRP A 433 -9.47 -7.99 7.69
CA TRP A 433 -10.25 -8.91 8.50
C TRP A 433 -9.72 -8.91 9.95
N ASP A 434 -10.63 -8.98 10.90
CA ASP A 434 -10.36 -8.90 12.33
C ASP A 434 -9.83 -10.22 12.92
N LEU A 435 -9.67 -11.26 12.09
CA LEU A 435 -9.28 -12.62 12.48
C LEU A 435 -10.31 -13.36 13.34
N GLU A 436 -11.53 -12.83 13.50
CA GLU A 436 -12.53 -13.38 14.42
C GLU A 436 -13.89 -13.58 13.74
N THR A 437 -14.36 -12.56 13.01
CA THR A 437 -15.68 -12.56 12.37
C THR A 437 -15.75 -13.68 11.33
N ASP A 438 -16.73 -14.57 11.49
CA ASP A 438 -16.91 -15.78 10.67
C ASP A 438 -15.68 -16.73 10.66
N GLY A 439 -14.85 -16.68 11.72
CA GLY A 439 -13.62 -17.45 11.85
C GLY A 439 -13.78 -18.97 11.74
N GLN A 440 -14.97 -19.53 11.94
CA GLN A 440 -15.26 -20.96 11.75
C GLN A 440 -14.99 -21.45 10.31
N HIS A 441 -14.99 -20.55 9.33
CA HIS A 441 -14.66 -20.85 7.94
C HIS A 441 -13.18 -20.64 7.60
N MET A 442 -12.45 -19.93 8.46
CA MET A 442 -11.07 -19.49 8.23
C MET A 442 -10.05 -20.29 9.05
N TYR A 443 -10.48 -20.90 10.15
CA TYR A 443 -9.66 -21.76 11.00
C TYR A 443 -10.03 -23.24 10.84
N PRO A 444 -9.06 -24.16 10.96
CA PRO A 444 -9.36 -25.59 10.98
C PRO A 444 -10.18 -25.97 12.21
N LYS A 445 -11.08 -26.95 12.08
CA LYS A 445 -11.89 -27.47 13.21
C LYS A 445 -11.06 -28.03 14.37
N GLN A 446 -9.83 -28.43 14.11
CA GLN A 446 -8.86 -28.86 15.10
C GLN A 446 -7.63 -27.97 15.00
N GLN A 447 -7.12 -27.52 16.16
CA GLN A 447 -5.96 -26.65 16.23
C GLN A 447 -4.77 -27.26 15.49
N ARG A 448 -4.17 -26.47 14.60
CA ARG A 448 -2.93 -26.83 13.92
C ARG A 448 -1.72 -26.40 14.75
N TYR A 449 -0.76 -27.32 14.88
CA TYR A 449 0.56 -27.06 15.46
C TYR A 449 1.63 -27.19 14.36
N PRO A 450 1.92 -26.12 13.61
CA PRO A 450 2.85 -26.19 12.49
C PRO A 450 4.26 -26.53 12.97
N THR A 451 4.98 -27.33 12.18
CA THR A 451 6.42 -27.49 12.30
C THR A 451 7.14 -26.15 12.09
N ASN A 452 8.41 -26.05 12.49
CA ASN A 452 9.19 -24.83 12.28
C ASN A 452 9.29 -24.44 10.79
N GLU A 453 9.39 -25.42 9.90
CA GLU A 453 9.45 -25.18 8.45
C GLU A 453 8.11 -24.65 7.92
N GLU A 454 6.99 -25.23 8.34
CA GLU A 454 5.66 -24.74 7.98
C GLU A 454 5.41 -23.32 8.51
N PHE A 455 5.84 -23.03 9.74
CA PHE A 455 5.70 -21.71 10.34
C PHE A 455 6.50 -20.66 9.55
N VAL A 456 7.77 -20.94 9.23
CA VAL A 456 8.61 -20.03 8.43
C VAL A 456 8.04 -19.86 7.03
N ARG A 457 7.57 -20.94 6.40
CA ARG A 457 6.94 -20.86 5.07
C ARG A 457 5.69 -19.98 5.10
N SER A 458 4.85 -20.13 6.12
CA SER A 458 3.67 -19.27 6.31
C SER A 458 4.06 -17.80 6.45
N GLN A 459 5.08 -17.49 7.26
CA GLN A 459 5.56 -16.12 7.48
C GLN A 459 6.14 -15.43 6.23
N MET A 460 6.57 -16.23 5.24
CA MET A 460 7.05 -15.71 3.96
C MET A 460 5.90 -15.33 3.02
N TYR A 461 4.72 -15.96 3.18
CA TYR A 461 3.51 -15.61 2.44
C TYR A 461 2.78 -14.44 3.10
N ASP A 462 2.67 -14.46 4.42
CA ASP A 462 1.98 -13.44 5.21
C ASP A 462 2.83 -13.05 6.41
N PRO A 463 3.15 -11.76 6.63
CA PRO A 463 3.96 -11.32 7.76
C PRO A 463 3.30 -11.52 9.14
N HIS A 464 2.04 -11.97 9.20
CA HIS A 464 1.31 -12.27 10.43
C HIS A 464 1.57 -13.67 10.99
N ASP A 465 1.84 -13.75 12.28
CA ASP A 465 2.07 -15.05 12.93
C ASP A 465 0.78 -15.91 12.99
N ALA A 466 -0.42 -15.31 13.04
CA ALA A 466 -1.68 -16.07 13.06
C ALA A 466 -1.91 -16.90 11.78
N THR A 467 -1.32 -16.50 10.66
CA THR A 467 -1.52 -17.19 9.38
C THR A 467 -1.07 -18.63 9.45
N ALA A 468 -0.02 -18.93 10.23
CA ALA A 468 0.48 -20.29 10.43
C ALA A 468 -0.55 -21.24 11.08
N HIS A 469 -1.59 -20.69 11.70
CA HIS A 469 -2.69 -21.43 12.34
C HIS A 469 -3.98 -21.42 11.52
N GLY A 470 -4.08 -20.55 10.51
CA GLY A 470 -5.25 -20.37 9.65
C GLY A 470 -5.22 -21.20 8.37
N LEU A 471 -6.39 -21.41 7.77
CA LEU A 471 -6.54 -22.07 6.46
C LEU A 471 -5.94 -21.23 5.32
N TRP A 472 -5.87 -19.91 5.49
CA TRP A 472 -5.31 -18.99 4.50
C TRP A 472 -3.78 -19.00 4.42
N SER A 473 -3.10 -19.80 5.24
CA SER A 473 -1.69 -20.16 4.99
C SER A 473 -1.49 -20.99 3.72
N ASP A 474 -2.55 -21.60 3.19
CA ASP A 474 -2.56 -22.25 1.88
C ASP A 474 -2.94 -21.24 0.79
N PRO A 475 -2.03 -20.93 -0.17
CA PRO A 475 -2.32 -20.03 -1.29
C PRO A 475 -3.54 -20.45 -2.11
N GLU A 476 -3.85 -21.76 -2.20
CA GLU A 476 -5.02 -22.24 -2.92
C GLU A 476 -6.33 -21.94 -2.20
N PHE A 477 -6.33 -22.02 -0.86
CA PHE A 477 -7.46 -21.55 -0.06
C PHE A 477 -7.61 -20.04 -0.16
N LEU A 478 -6.51 -19.30 0.00
CA LEU A 478 -6.51 -17.83 -0.03
C LEU A 478 -7.07 -17.29 -1.36
N SER A 479 -6.67 -17.87 -2.51
CA SER A 479 -7.16 -17.47 -3.84
C SER A 479 -8.66 -17.64 -4.07
N ARG A 480 -9.34 -18.35 -3.16
CA ARG A 480 -10.78 -18.69 -3.23
C ARG A 480 -11.55 -18.21 -2.01
N VAL A 481 -10.97 -17.40 -1.13
CA VAL A 481 -11.65 -16.98 0.11
C VAL A 481 -12.96 -16.22 -0.16
N ALA A 482 -13.05 -15.46 -1.26
CA ALA A 482 -14.30 -14.83 -1.69
C ALA A 482 -15.43 -15.83 -2.03
N GLU A 483 -15.10 -17.09 -2.34
CA GLU A 483 -16.09 -18.17 -2.58
C GLU A 483 -16.75 -18.64 -1.28
N LEU A 484 -16.25 -18.20 -0.12
CA LEU A 484 -16.89 -18.43 1.17
C LEU A 484 -18.11 -17.51 1.40
N ASN A 485 -18.20 -16.40 0.68
CA ASN A 485 -19.24 -15.37 0.86
C ASN A 485 -20.68 -15.90 0.95
N PRO A 486 -21.10 -16.95 0.22
CA PRO A 486 -22.42 -17.59 0.38
C PRO A 486 -22.67 -18.29 1.71
N TYR A 487 -21.65 -18.46 2.55
CA TYR A 487 -21.72 -19.17 3.83
C TYR A 487 -21.45 -18.26 5.04
N LEU A 488 -21.02 -17.01 4.83
CA LEU A 488 -20.68 -16.06 5.89
C LEU A 488 -21.91 -15.39 6.51
N GLU A 489 -22.00 -15.30 7.82
CA GLU A 489 -23.21 -14.76 8.47
C GLU A 489 -23.10 -13.27 8.76
N LYS A 490 -21.88 -12.74 8.87
CA LYS A 490 -21.63 -11.39 9.41
C LYS A 490 -20.91 -10.47 8.45
N THR A 491 -20.09 -11.01 7.56
CA THR A 491 -19.24 -10.21 6.67
C THR A 491 -19.15 -10.79 5.26
N GLN A 492 -18.46 -10.09 4.36
CA GLN A 492 -18.11 -10.55 3.02
C GLN A 492 -16.61 -10.28 2.78
N PHE A 493 -15.91 -11.24 2.19
CA PHE A 493 -14.50 -11.12 1.85
C PHE A 493 -14.29 -10.57 0.43
N ALA A 494 -13.23 -9.76 0.28
CA ALA A 494 -12.72 -9.34 -1.02
C ALA A 494 -12.09 -10.52 -1.78
N ASP A 495 -11.80 -10.33 -3.06
CA ASP A 495 -11.13 -11.32 -3.92
C ASP A 495 -9.60 -11.11 -4.06
N PHE A 496 -9.10 -9.93 -3.67
CA PHE A 496 -7.69 -9.60 -3.71
C PHE A 496 -7.03 -9.85 -2.34
N HIS A 497 -5.82 -10.40 -2.34
CA HIS A 497 -5.13 -10.88 -1.13
C HIS A 497 -3.63 -10.63 -1.17
N GLY A 498 -3.20 -9.46 -1.66
CA GLY A 498 -1.76 -9.16 -1.63
C GLY A 498 -1.24 -9.16 -0.19
N HIS A 499 0.02 -9.56 -0.05
CA HIS A 499 0.67 -9.88 1.23
C HIS A 499 0.03 -10.99 2.07
N GLY A 500 -0.85 -11.80 1.49
CA GLY A 500 -1.49 -12.92 2.18
C GLY A 500 -2.70 -12.51 3.02
N TRP A 501 -2.96 -11.20 3.13
CA TRP A 501 -4.00 -10.67 3.99
C TRP A 501 -5.40 -10.83 3.42
N VAL A 502 -6.35 -10.97 4.34
CA VAL A 502 -7.77 -11.08 4.04
C VAL A 502 -8.46 -9.76 4.38
N TYR A 503 -9.38 -9.34 3.52
CA TYR A 503 -10.09 -8.08 3.62
C TYR A 503 -11.58 -8.31 3.71
N GLN A 504 -12.24 -7.61 4.62
CA GLN A 504 -13.66 -7.69 4.87
C GLN A 504 -14.38 -6.39 4.50
N THR A 505 -15.64 -6.49 4.07
CA THR A 505 -16.47 -5.35 3.69
C THR A 505 -16.79 -4.45 4.88
N VAL A 506 -16.80 -3.13 4.64
CA VAL A 506 -17.35 -2.15 5.59
C VAL A 506 -18.78 -1.81 5.20
N LEU A 507 -19.70 -1.97 6.15
CA LEU A 507 -21.14 -1.76 5.95
C LEU A 507 -21.62 -0.57 6.77
N LYS A 508 -22.59 0.19 6.24
CA LYS A 508 -23.19 1.34 6.94
C LYS A 508 -23.88 0.86 8.21
N LYS A 509 -23.59 1.53 9.33
CA LYS A 509 -24.18 1.23 10.64
C LYS A 509 -24.73 2.50 11.30
N ASP A 510 -25.69 2.34 12.19
CA ASP A 510 -26.08 3.38 13.14
C ASP A 510 -25.10 3.47 14.32
N ARG A 511 -25.42 4.31 15.31
CA ARG A 511 -24.59 4.53 16.51
C ARG A 511 -24.52 3.31 17.44
N ASP A 512 -25.46 2.37 17.31
CA ASP A 512 -25.51 1.14 18.10
C ASP A 512 -24.86 -0.05 17.35
N GLY A 513 -24.32 0.19 16.15
CA GLY A 513 -23.66 -0.81 15.32
C GLY A 513 -24.62 -1.65 14.47
N LYS A 514 -25.91 -1.29 14.39
CA LYS A 514 -26.89 -2.00 13.56
C LYS A 514 -26.77 -1.55 12.10
N MET A 515 -26.85 -2.50 11.17
CA MET A 515 -26.72 -2.21 9.75
C MET A 515 -27.88 -1.36 9.21
N LEU A 516 -27.54 -0.44 8.31
CA LEU A 516 -28.49 0.48 7.69
C LEU A 516 -28.61 0.26 6.18
N ASP A 517 -29.83 0.39 5.67
CA ASP A 517 -30.06 0.52 4.24
C ASP A 517 -29.78 1.94 3.72
N HIS A 518 -29.98 2.15 2.42
CA HIS A 518 -29.73 3.44 1.77
C HIS A 518 -30.60 4.58 2.30
N LYS A 519 -31.80 4.28 2.82
CA LYS A 519 -32.73 5.24 3.45
C LYS A 519 -32.40 5.50 4.92
N GLY A 520 -31.38 4.84 5.46
CA GLY A 520 -31.01 4.93 6.88
C GLY A 520 -31.93 4.13 7.80
N GLN A 521 -32.66 3.15 7.27
CA GLN A 521 -33.50 2.25 8.06
C GLN A 521 -32.67 1.09 8.61
N VAL A 522 -32.93 0.74 9.87
CA VAL A 522 -32.27 -0.38 10.56
C VAL A 522 -32.73 -1.71 9.98
N ILE A 523 -31.77 -2.60 9.72
CA ILE A 523 -32.01 -3.98 9.28
C ILE A 523 -31.77 -4.90 10.49
N GLU A 524 -32.85 -5.32 11.16
CA GLU A 524 -32.76 -6.01 12.47
C GLU A 524 -32.09 -7.39 12.44
N ASN A 525 -31.98 -8.07 11.29
CA ASN A 525 -31.21 -9.30 11.12
C ASN A 525 -30.84 -9.46 9.64
N PRO A 526 -29.75 -8.86 9.15
CA PRO A 526 -29.36 -8.95 7.76
C PRO A 526 -29.06 -10.40 7.39
N THR A 527 -29.72 -10.90 6.35
CA THR A 527 -29.45 -12.23 5.78
C THR A 527 -28.16 -12.22 4.97
N ASN A 528 -27.52 -13.38 4.84
CA ASN A 528 -26.36 -13.53 3.95
C ASN A 528 -26.67 -13.04 2.51
N ALA A 529 -27.87 -13.32 1.99
CA ALA A 529 -28.27 -12.84 0.67
C ALA A 529 -28.28 -11.32 0.58
N GLN A 530 -28.72 -10.61 1.62
CA GLN A 530 -28.64 -9.15 1.69
C GLN A 530 -27.19 -8.65 1.78
N LEU A 531 -26.31 -9.35 2.51
CA LEU A 531 -24.88 -9.02 2.56
C LEU A 531 -24.20 -9.19 1.19
N GLN A 532 -24.46 -10.29 0.49
CA GLN A 532 -23.97 -10.48 -0.88
C GLN A 532 -24.51 -9.41 -1.83
N MET A 533 -25.80 -9.09 -1.72
CA MET A 533 -26.41 -8.05 -2.53
C MET A 533 -25.78 -6.68 -2.27
N ALA A 534 -25.38 -6.36 -1.04
CA ALA A 534 -24.66 -5.12 -0.71
C ALA A 534 -23.40 -4.93 -1.56
N VAL A 535 -22.63 -6.00 -1.78
CA VAL A 535 -21.39 -6.00 -2.58
C VAL A 535 -21.67 -6.00 -4.09
N LEU A 536 -22.86 -6.47 -4.50
CA LEU A 536 -23.29 -6.49 -5.90
C LEU A 536 -23.95 -5.18 -6.36
N VAL A 537 -24.60 -4.43 -5.45
CA VAL A 537 -25.27 -3.15 -5.75
C VAL A 537 -24.40 -2.19 -6.57
N PRO A 538 -23.10 -1.98 -6.26
CA PRO A 538 -22.23 -1.12 -7.07
C PRO A 538 -22.18 -1.50 -8.56
N GLN A 539 -22.34 -2.79 -8.91
CA GLN A 539 -22.32 -3.22 -10.31
C GLN A 539 -23.54 -2.68 -11.07
N TYR A 540 -24.69 -2.64 -10.40
CA TYR A 540 -25.92 -2.06 -10.93
C TYR A 540 -25.82 -0.53 -11.02
N VAL A 541 -25.21 0.12 -10.02
CA VAL A 541 -24.92 1.56 -10.05
C VAL A 541 -24.08 1.91 -11.28
N GLN A 542 -23.01 1.16 -11.55
CA GLN A 542 -22.15 1.40 -12.72
C GLN A 542 -22.91 1.25 -14.05
N GLN A 543 -23.90 0.34 -14.15
CA GLN A 543 -24.74 0.25 -15.36
C GLN A 543 -25.52 1.53 -15.63
N LEU A 544 -25.89 2.31 -14.61
CA LEU A 544 -26.56 3.61 -14.78
C LEU A 544 -25.66 4.60 -15.54
N TYR A 545 -24.34 4.56 -15.30
CA TYR A 545 -23.36 5.48 -15.86
C TYR A 545 -22.76 5.05 -17.20
N ARG A 546 -22.87 3.76 -17.58
CA ARG A 546 -22.50 3.30 -18.91
C ARG A 546 -23.42 3.87 -19.99
N ASN A 547 -22.84 4.44 -21.03
CA ASN A 547 -23.51 5.13 -22.13
C ASN A 547 -24.59 6.11 -21.65
N ARG A 548 -24.41 6.75 -20.48
CA ARG A 548 -25.46 7.55 -19.83
C ARG A 548 -25.95 8.70 -20.71
N GLU A 549 -25.06 9.34 -21.45
CA GLU A 549 -25.39 10.42 -22.40
C GLU A 549 -26.30 9.98 -23.55
N GLN A 550 -26.37 8.68 -23.84
CA GLN A 550 -27.22 8.11 -24.88
C GLN A 550 -28.60 7.68 -24.33
N LYS A 551 -28.79 7.68 -23.00
CA LYS A 551 -30.05 7.29 -22.36
C LYS A 551 -30.99 8.50 -22.29
N SER A 552 -32.27 8.27 -22.53
CA SER A 552 -33.29 9.30 -22.31
C SER A 552 -33.46 9.57 -20.81
N PRO A 553 -33.88 10.79 -20.40
CA PRO A 553 -34.17 11.08 -18.99
C PRO A 553 -35.17 10.09 -18.36
N ALA A 554 -36.18 9.65 -19.13
CA ALA A 554 -37.15 8.65 -18.66
C ALA A 554 -36.51 7.27 -18.41
N ALA A 555 -35.56 6.86 -19.25
CA ALA A 555 -34.83 5.60 -19.05
C ALA A 555 -33.93 5.68 -17.80
N ILE A 556 -33.25 6.81 -17.59
CA ILE A 556 -32.43 7.05 -16.39
C ILE A 556 -33.31 6.97 -15.14
N ALA A 557 -34.43 7.70 -15.11
CA ALA A 557 -35.34 7.70 -13.96
C ALA A 557 -35.90 6.30 -13.67
N LYS A 558 -36.19 5.50 -14.71
CA LYS A 558 -36.62 4.11 -14.54
C LYS A 558 -35.53 3.26 -13.90
N MET A 559 -34.29 3.37 -14.38
CA MET A 559 -33.16 2.62 -13.83
C MET A 559 -32.85 3.03 -12.37
N GLU A 560 -32.95 4.32 -12.05
CA GLU A 560 -32.81 4.83 -10.68
C GLU A 560 -33.90 4.24 -9.76
N ALA A 561 -35.16 4.22 -10.20
CA ALA A 561 -36.25 3.62 -9.44
C ALA A 561 -36.10 2.09 -9.25
N GLU A 562 -35.53 1.39 -10.23
CA GLU A 562 -35.19 -0.04 -10.12
C GLU A 562 -34.04 -0.26 -9.13
N LEU A 563 -33.01 0.60 -9.16
CA LEU A 563 -31.89 0.57 -8.23
C LEU A 563 -32.34 0.84 -6.79
N ASP A 564 -33.24 1.79 -6.56
CA ASP A 564 -33.78 2.08 -5.22
C ASP A 564 -34.51 0.86 -4.65
N LYS A 565 -35.31 0.16 -5.47
CA LYS A 565 -35.96 -1.08 -5.05
C LYS A 565 -34.98 -2.19 -4.71
N LEU A 566 -33.85 -2.27 -5.42
CA LEU A 566 -32.79 -3.24 -5.13
C LEU A 566 -32.05 -2.93 -3.84
N ARG A 567 -31.97 -1.65 -3.44
CA ARG A 567 -31.29 -1.19 -2.22
C ARG A 567 -32.18 -1.25 -0.98
N ASP A 568 -33.50 -1.28 -1.15
CA ASP A 568 -34.45 -1.37 -0.03
C ASP A 568 -34.20 -2.62 0.81
N GLY A 569 -33.94 -2.43 2.11
CA GLY A 569 -33.62 -3.53 3.03
C GLY A 569 -32.28 -4.23 2.75
N VAL A 570 -31.39 -3.64 1.97
CA VAL A 570 -30.03 -4.16 1.72
C VAL A 570 -29.01 -3.23 2.42
N PRO A 571 -28.07 -3.77 3.22
CA PRO A 571 -27.02 -2.97 3.83
C PRO A 571 -26.22 -2.19 2.78
N VAL A 572 -25.79 -0.98 3.10
CA VAL A 572 -24.94 -0.20 2.19
C VAL A 572 -23.47 -0.61 2.36
N HIS A 573 -22.84 -1.06 1.27
CA HIS A 573 -21.39 -1.22 1.19
C HIS A 573 -20.73 0.17 1.12
N MET A 574 -19.80 0.46 2.04
CA MET A 574 -19.26 1.81 2.26
C MET A 574 -17.99 2.10 1.45
N LEU A 575 -17.97 1.74 0.17
CA LEU A 575 -16.93 2.14 -0.78
C LEU A 575 -17.01 3.65 -1.11
N ASP A 576 -15.97 4.22 -1.70
CA ASP A 576 -16.02 5.62 -2.15
C ASP A 576 -17.07 5.82 -3.26
N ILE A 577 -17.82 6.91 -3.22
CA ILE A 577 -18.87 7.22 -4.19
C ILE A 577 -18.34 7.32 -5.62
N HIS A 578 -17.09 7.72 -5.81
CA HIS A 578 -16.50 7.78 -7.14
C HIS A 578 -16.34 6.36 -7.70
N LEU A 579 -15.88 5.40 -6.90
CA LEU A 579 -15.76 4.01 -7.29
C LEU A 579 -17.12 3.33 -7.47
N GLU A 580 -18.08 3.62 -6.59
CA GLU A 580 -19.45 3.08 -6.70
C GLU A 580 -20.07 3.48 -8.05
N LYS A 581 -19.78 4.69 -8.52
CA LYS A 581 -20.19 5.17 -9.85
C LYS A 581 -19.31 4.66 -11.00
N GLY A 582 -18.18 4.00 -10.70
CA GLY A 582 -17.29 3.32 -11.65
C GLY A 582 -15.99 4.03 -11.99
N MET A 583 -15.61 5.07 -11.25
CA MET A 583 -14.32 5.73 -11.41
C MET A 583 -13.20 4.86 -10.84
N HIS A 584 -12.06 4.83 -11.52
CA HIS A 584 -10.84 4.20 -11.05
C HIS A 584 -9.83 5.23 -10.54
N CYS A 585 -8.76 4.81 -9.86
CA CYS A 585 -7.75 5.73 -9.32
C CYS A 585 -7.22 6.70 -10.36
N ILE A 586 -6.96 6.23 -11.59
CA ILE A 586 -6.45 7.06 -12.68
C ILE A 586 -7.47 8.03 -13.28
N ASP A 587 -8.74 7.96 -12.87
CA ASP A 587 -9.77 8.96 -13.18
C ASP A 587 -9.66 10.21 -12.28
N CYS A 588 -8.98 10.11 -11.13
CA CYS A 588 -8.71 11.27 -10.27
C CYS A 588 -7.20 11.59 -10.18
N HIS A 589 -6.34 10.59 -10.19
CA HIS A 589 -4.89 10.75 -10.21
C HIS A 589 -4.36 10.90 -11.64
N PHE A 590 -3.49 11.89 -11.83
CA PHE A 590 -2.93 12.24 -13.13
C PHE A 590 -1.46 11.82 -13.25
N VAL A 591 -0.86 12.16 -14.39
CA VAL A 591 0.52 11.77 -14.70
C VAL A 591 1.54 12.27 -13.67
N GLN A 592 1.32 13.44 -13.04
CA GLN A 592 2.20 13.91 -11.96
C GLN A 592 2.08 13.03 -10.72
N ASP A 593 0.84 12.73 -10.31
CA ASP A 593 0.59 11.96 -9.08
C ASP A 593 1.23 10.57 -9.18
N ALA A 594 1.27 10.01 -10.40
CA ALA A 594 1.88 8.73 -10.67
C ALA A 594 3.40 8.81 -10.93
N HIS A 595 3.84 9.65 -11.88
CA HIS A 595 5.25 9.68 -12.30
C HIS A 595 6.10 10.59 -11.42
N GLY A 596 5.54 11.62 -10.81
CA GLY A 596 6.26 12.67 -10.08
C GLY A 596 6.80 13.78 -10.99
N ASN A 597 7.46 14.77 -10.39
CA ASN A 597 8.05 15.94 -11.06
C ASN A 597 9.54 16.09 -10.83
N THR A 598 10.25 15.01 -10.51
CA THR A 598 11.67 15.02 -10.14
C THR A 598 12.02 15.68 -8.80
N LYS A 599 11.02 16.19 -8.05
CA LYS A 599 11.17 16.57 -6.63
C LYS A 599 10.90 15.36 -5.74
N LEU A 600 11.64 15.25 -4.65
CA LEU A 600 11.41 14.24 -3.62
C LEU A 600 10.39 14.76 -2.61
N TYR A 601 9.32 14.02 -2.37
CA TYR A 601 8.28 14.40 -1.40
C TYR A 601 8.35 13.51 -0.16
N GLY A 602 8.18 14.11 1.03
CA GLY A 602 8.24 13.36 2.30
C GLY A 602 6.93 12.68 2.72
N GLU A 603 5.79 13.12 2.18
CA GLU A 603 4.47 12.54 2.49
C GLU A 603 3.56 12.47 1.26
N VAL A 604 2.61 11.53 1.26
CA VAL A 604 1.73 11.26 0.11
C VAL A 604 0.91 12.48 -0.32
N ARG A 605 0.39 13.28 0.63
CA ARG A 605 -0.43 14.47 0.32
C ARG A 605 0.37 15.59 -0.34
N ALA A 606 1.66 15.69 -0.02
CA ALA A 606 2.56 16.66 -0.62
C ALA A 606 2.84 16.36 -2.11
N ALA A 607 2.71 15.09 -2.50
CA ALA A 607 2.99 14.60 -3.85
C ALA A 607 1.77 14.67 -4.80
N VAL A 608 0.62 15.20 -4.35
CA VAL A 608 -0.62 15.23 -5.14
C VAL A 608 -0.84 16.59 -5.81
N GLU A 609 -1.17 16.60 -7.10
CA GLU A 609 -1.52 17.80 -7.87
C GLU A 609 -3.02 18.14 -7.80
N ILE A 610 -3.91 17.17 -7.65
CA ILE A 610 -5.38 17.38 -7.72
C ILE A 610 -6.01 17.70 -6.35
N GLN A 611 -7.02 18.59 -6.35
CA GLN A 611 -7.92 18.83 -5.22
C GLN A 611 -9.40 18.73 -5.65
N CYS A 612 -10.29 18.52 -4.67
CA CYS A 612 -11.74 18.41 -4.95
C CYS A 612 -12.29 19.63 -5.71
N VAL A 613 -11.83 20.83 -5.38
CA VAL A 613 -12.30 22.10 -5.95
C VAL A 613 -11.94 22.27 -7.42
N ASP A 614 -10.91 21.57 -7.90
CA ASP A 614 -10.46 21.64 -9.29
C ASP A 614 -11.49 21.02 -10.24
N CYS A 615 -12.37 20.14 -9.72
CA CYS A 615 -13.47 19.52 -10.46
C CYS A 615 -14.85 20.01 -9.99
N HIS A 616 -15.04 20.18 -8.69
CA HIS A 616 -16.35 20.50 -8.09
C HIS A 616 -16.59 22.00 -7.85
N GLY A 617 -15.58 22.85 -8.02
CA GLY A 617 -15.66 24.26 -7.65
C GLY A 617 -15.74 24.49 -6.14
N ASP A 618 -16.10 25.71 -5.76
CA ASP A 618 -16.39 26.11 -4.39
C ASP A 618 -17.83 26.65 -4.25
N ALA A 619 -18.19 27.15 -3.07
CA ALA A 619 -19.52 27.70 -2.81
C ALA A 619 -19.85 28.94 -3.67
N TYR A 620 -18.84 29.66 -4.15
CA TYR A 620 -18.99 30.93 -4.87
C TYR A 620 -18.89 30.74 -6.38
N GLN A 621 -18.04 29.81 -6.83
CA GLN A 621 -17.60 29.66 -8.21
C GLN A 621 -17.59 28.18 -8.61
N ASN A 622 -18.09 27.87 -9.80
CA ASN A 622 -17.89 26.55 -10.38
C ASN A 622 -16.41 26.35 -10.80
N ALA A 623 -16.01 25.13 -11.12
CA ALA A 623 -14.62 24.80 -11.42
C ALA A 623 -14.03 25.58 -12.61
N LEU A 624 -14.84 25.93 -13.61
CA LEU A 624 -14.41 26.74 -14.76
C LEU A 624 -14.23 28.21 -14.40
N GLU A 625 -15.13 28.74 -13.58
CA GLU A 625 -15.08 30.12 -13.08
C GLU A 625 -13.85 30.36 -12.21
N LEU A 626 -13.45 29.37 -11.39
CA LEU A 626 -12.25 29.45 -10.55
C LEU A 626 -10.98 29.76 -11.35
N CYS A 627 -10.91 29.28 -12.60
CA CYS A 627 -9.72 29.38 -13.45
C CYS A 627 -10.03 30.02 -14.82
N LYS A 628 -10.90 31.04 -14.85
CA LYS A 628 -11.17 31.91 -16.02
C LYS A 628 -11.50 31.13 -17.31
N GLY A 629 -12.35 30.12 -17.21
CA GLY A 629 -12.78 29.27 -18.33
C GLY A 629 -11.94 28.01 -18.53
N HIS A 630 -11.00 27.73 -17.63
CA HIS A 630 -10.25 26.49 -17.57
C HIS A 630 -10.49 25.77 -16.25
N MET A 631 -10.08 24.51 -16.18
CA MET A 631 -9.98 23.72 -14.94
C MET A 631 -8.49 23.42 -14.74
N MET A 632 -7.93 23.82 -13.61
CA MET A 632 -6.50 23.71 -13.32
C MET A 632 -6.30 22.94 -12.02
N THR A 633 -5.28 22.10 -11.95
CA THR A 633 -4.89 21.43 -10.70
C THR A 633 -4.29 22.43 -9.70
N SER A 634 -4.62 22.31 -8.41
CA SER A 634 -4.22 23.29 -7.38
C SER A 634 -3.54 22.70 -6.14
N GLY A 635 -3.26 21.41 -6.13
CA GLY A 635 -2.61 20.68 -5.04
C GLY A 635 -1.12 21.02 -4.86
N PRO A 636 -0.49 20.55 -3.76
CA PRO A 636 0.90 20.91 -3.42
C PRO A 636 1.94 20.53 -4.48
N ALA A 637 1.69 19.48 -5.27
CA ALA A 637 2.55 19.05 -6.38
C ALA A 637 2.10 19.57 -7.75
N ALA A 638 1.15 20.50 -7.82
CA ALA A 638 0.71 21.13 -9.05
C ALA A 638 1.90 21.74 -9.82
N GLU A 639 1.87 21.58 -11.15
CA GLU A 639 2.98 22.01 -12.01
C GLU A 639 3.20 23.53 -11.95
N GLU A 640 4.44 23.95 -11.69
CA GLU A 640 4.80 25.37 -11.66
C GLU A 640 5.46 25.75 -12.99
N ARG A 641 4.93 26.78 -13.65
CA ARG A 641 5.43 27.24 -14.95
C ARG A 641 5.92 28.69 -14.83
N PRO A 642 7.16 29.00 -15.25
CA PRO A 642 7.61 30.39 -15.30
C PRO A 642 6.65 31.22 -16.15
N ASN A 643 6.05 32.26 -15.57
CA ASN A 643 5.11 33.18 -16.21
C ASN A 643 3.80 32.55 -16.74
N GLY A 644 3.44 31.35 -16.28
CA GLY A 644 2.18 30.67 -16.63
C GLY A 644 1.29 30.41 -15.40
N PRO A 645 0.03 29.99 -15.61
CA PRO A 645 -0.81 29.56 -14.50
C PRO A 645 -0.24 28.29 -13.87
N THR A 646 -0.27 28.21 -12.55
CA THR A 646 0.07 27.00 -11.80
C THR A 646 -0.95 25.90 -12.11
N GLY A 647 -0.48 24.66 -12.19
CA GLY A 647 -1.29 23.49 -12.38
C GLY A 647 -1.37 22.98 -13.81
N ARG A 648 -1.85 21.75 -13.92
CA ARG A 648 -2.20 21.10 -15.17
C ARG A 648 -3.59 21.55 -15.60
N ASN A 649 -3.71 21.90 -16.88
CA ASN A 649 -5.00 22.21 -17.48
C ASN A 649 -5.80 20.93 -17.80
N LEU A 650 -6.80 20.64 -16.99
CA LEU A 650 -7.66 19.46 -17.10
C LEU A 650 -8.56 19.50 -18.36
N THR A 651 -8.92 20.69 -18.84
CA THR A 651 -9.79 20.84 -20.03
C THR A 651 -9.16 20.35 -21.33
N THR A 652 -7.82 20.22 -21.36
CA THR A 652 -7.09 19.78 -22.54
C THR A 652 -6.78 18.27 -22.53
N MET A 653 -7.05 17.58 -21.43
CA MET A 653 -6.73 16.17 -21.28
C MET A 653 -7.59 15.27 -22.17
N ARG A 654 -7.04 14.10 -22.51
CA ARG A 654 -7.72 13.07 -23.29
C ARG A 654 -7.65 11.72 -22.60
N THR A 655 -8.68 10.91 -22.83
CA THR A 655 -8.71 9.51 -22.40
C THR A 655 -7.86 8.64 -23.34
N PRO A 656 -7.52 7.39 -22.97
CA PRO A 656 -6.82 6.46 -23.86
C PRO A 656 -7.58 6.19 -25.17
N PHE A 657 -8.89 6.44 -25.16
CA PHE A 657 -9.81 6.24 -26.28
C PHE A 657 -10.00 7.48 -27.16
N GLY A 658 -9.23 8.56 -26.91
CA GLY A 658 -9.21 9.77 -27.73
C GLY A 658 -10.27 10.83 -27.38
N LYS A 659 -11.27 10.51 -26.54
CA LYS A 659 -12.25 11.48 -26.03
C LYS A 659 -11.57 12.53 -25.13
N ARG A 660 -12.18 13.71 -24.99
CA ARG A 660 -11.78 14.67 -23.95
C ARG A 660 -12.04 14.04 -22.58
N ARG A 661 -11.08 14.14 -21.66
CA ARG A 661 -11.28 13.64 -20.30
C ARG A 661 -12.33 14.47 -19.56
N PHE A 662 -12.30 15.79 -19.74
CA PHE A 662 -13.33 16.71 -19.26
C PHE A 662 -13.93 17.47 -20.45
N SER A 663 -15.26 17.49 -20.55
CA SER A 663 -16.02 18.19 -21.58
C SER A 663 -17.16 18.99 -20.97
N VAL A 664 -17.52 20.12 -21.58
CA VAL A 664 -18.67 20.92 -21.16
C VAL A 664 -19.82 20.66 -22.12
N ILE A 665 -20.93 20.14 -21.62
CA ILE A 665 -22.12 19.81 -22.42
C ILE A 665 -23.31 20.47 -21.74
N ASN A 666 -24.03 21.36 -22.45
CA ASN A 666 -25.19 22.09 -21.91
C ASN A 666 -24.91 22.80 -20.57
N GLY A 667 -23.71 23.37 -20.43
CA GLY A 667 -23.27 24.04 -19.19
C GLY A 667 -22.79 23.11 -18.08
N LYS A 668 -22.95 21.78 -18.22
CA LYS A 668 -22.51 20.78 -17.24
C LYS A 668 -21.11 20.29 -17.55
N ILE A 669 -20.30 20.08 -16.52
CA ILE A 669 -18.97 19.48 -16.64
C ILE A 669 -19.14 17.97 -16.63
N ILE A 670 -18.71 17.32 -17.70
CA ILE A 670 -18.74 15.87 -17.86
C ILE A 670 -17.31 15.33 -17.83
N GLN A 671 -17.06 14.34 -16.98
CA GLN A 671 -15.82 13.58 -16.96
C GLN A 671 -16.01 12.23 -17.66
N ASN A 672 -15.10 11.88 -18.57
CA ASN A 672 -15.05 10.58 -19.23
C ASN A 672 -14.04 9.66 -18.54
N SER A 673 -14.36 8.38 -18.45
CA SER A 673 -13.46 7.39 -17.83
C SER A 673 -12.17 7.17 -18.64
N MET A 674 -11.10 6.90 -17.91
CA MET A 674 -9.81 6.45 -18.40
C MET A 674 -9.73 4.93 -18.59
N VAL A 675 -10.68 4.17 -18.03
CA VAL A 675 -10.67 2.69 -18.04
C VAL A 675 -11.80 2.10 -18.88
N ASP A 676 -13.02 2.64 -18.80
CA ASP A 676 -14.19 2.15 -19.56
C ASP A 676 -14.67 3.21 -20.57
N PRO A 677 -14.50 3.02 -21.90
CA PRO A 677 -14.86 4.02 -22.90
C PRO A 677 -16.36 4.36 -22.96
N SER A 678 -17.20 3.50 -22.38
CA SER A 678 -18.64 3.69 -22.30
C SER A 678 -19.06 4.56 -21.13
N MET A 679 -18.19 4.86 -20.17
CA MET A 679 -18.59 5.50 -18.92
C MET A 679 -18.26 7.00 -18.88
N SER A 680 -19.24 7.80 -18.42
CA SER A 680 -19.07 9.22 -18.14
C SER A 680 -19.94 9.68 -16.98
N TRP A 681 -19.50 10.76 -16.30
CA TRP A 681 -20.15 11.31 -15.12
C TRP A 681 -20.33 12.80 -15.23
N GLU A 682 -21.50 13.28 -14.84
CA GLU A 682 -21.69 14.69 -14.55
C GLU A 682 -21.03 15.04 -13.21
N VAL A 683 -20.15 16.04 -13.23
CA VAL A 683 -19.43 16.51 -12.05
C VAL A 683 -20.27 17.56 -11.34
N THR A 684 -20.83 17.20 -10.19
CA THR A 684 -21.62 18.11 -9.34
C THR A 684 -20.80 19.35 -8.94
N GLN A 685 -21.34 20.55 -9.13
CA GLN A 685 -20.70 21.79 -8.71
C GLN A 685 -21.25 22.27 -7.37
N VAL A 686 -20.37 22.65 -6.43
CA VAL A 686 -20.77 23.04 -5.06
C VAL A 686 -21.68 24.26 -5.07
N LYS A 687 -21.36 25.28 -5.88
CA LYS A 687 -22.17 26.49 -6.10
C LYS A 687 -23.64 26.18 -6.44
N ASP A 688 -23.86 25.15 -7.24
CA ASP A 688 -25.20 24.77 -7.71
C ASP A 688 -26.01 24.11 -6.59
N THR A 689 -25.36 23.33 -5.73
CA THR A 689 -26.03 22.65 -4.59
C THR A 689 -26.51 23.61 -3.50
N ILE A 690 -26.01 24.85 -3.46
CA ILE A 690 -26.43 25.84 -2.45
C ILE A 690 -27.40 26.88 -3.00
N ASN A 691 -27.66 26.87 -4.32
CA ASN A 691 -28.51 27.84 -4.98
C ASN A 691 -29.98 27.37 -4.96
N PRO A 692 -30.90 28.02 -4.23
CA PRO A 692 -32.29 27.59 -4.11
C PRO A 692 -33.07 27.59 -5.43
N ASN A 693 -32.56 28.27 -6.46
CA ASN A 693 -33.15 28.31 -7.79
C ASN A 693 -32.58 27.23 -8.74
N HIS A 694 -31.61 26.44 -8.30
CA HIS A 694 -31.00 25.38 -9.11
C HIS A 694 -31.66 24.02 -8.83
N PRO A 695 -31.88 23.16 -9.85
CA PRO A 695 -32.48 21.84 -9.65
C PRO A 695 -31.74 20.93 -8.65
N ASP A 696 -30.42 21.09 -8.55
CA ASP A 696 -29.57 20.32 -7.64
C ASP A 696 -29.46 20.91 -6.22
N TYR A 697 -30.31 21.90 -5.87
CA TYR A 697 -30.32 22.51 -4.55
C TYR A 697 -30.46 21.46 -3.44
N ASN A 698 -29.63 21.62 -2.42
CA ASN A 698 -29.67 20.81 -1.21
C ASN A 698 -29.59 21.72 0.02
N ALA A 699 -30.66 21.74 0.81
CA ALA A 699 -30.76 22.61 1.99
C ALA A 699 -29.65 22.36 3.04
N LEU A 700 -29.21 21.10 3.21
CA LEU A 700 -28.12 20.77 4.12
C LEU A 700 -26.76 21.25 3.59
N SER A 701 -26.53 21.15 2.28
CA SER A 701 -25.35 21.75 1.62
C SER A 701 -25.35 23.26 1.82
N ALA A 702 -26.48 23.92 1.53
CA ALA A 702 -26.62 25.37 1.69
C ALA A 702 -26.35 25.82 3.13
N LEU A 703 -26.97 25.18 4.12
CA LEU A 703 -26.75 25.45 5.54
C LEU A 703 -25.28 25.26 5.91
N SER A 704 -24.71 24.09 5.62
CA SER A 704 -23.32 23.77 6.00
C SER A 704 -22.29 24.71 5.37
N LYS A 705 -22.50 25.18 4.13
CA LYS A 705 -21.55 26.06 3.43
C LYS A 705 -21.69 27.54 3.77
N THR A 706 -22.82 27.97 4.33
CA THR A 706 -23.11 29.40 4.58
C THR A 706 -23.15 29.75 6.07
N VAL A 707 -23.15 28.77 6.96
CA VAL A 707 -23.19 28.97 8.42
C VAL A 707 -21.97 29.76 8.91
N ARG A 708 -22.23 30.75 9.77
CA ARG A 708 -21.26 31.65 10.40
C ARG A 708 -21.83 32.27 11.66
N PHE A 709 -20.97 32.89 12.47
CA PHE A 709 -21.44 33.77 13.55
C PHE A 709 -21.85 35.12 12.97
N ASP A 710 -22.90 35.69 13.55
CA ASP A 710 -23.38 37.03 13.25
C ASP A 710 -22.35 38.06 13.71
N SER A 711 -22.02 39.01 12.83
CA SER A 711 -21.09 40.11 13.16
C SER A 711 -21.71 41.13 14.11
N GLU A 712 -23.04 41.19 14.19
CA GLU A 712 -23.77 42.18 14.98
C GLU A 712 -24.29 41.62 16.31
N GLN A 713 -24.37 40.29 16.45
CA GLN A 713 -24.89 39.61 17.64
C GLN A 713 -23.97 38.48 18.09
N GLU A 714 -23.35 38.66 19.26
CA GLU A 714 -22.45 37.66 19.83
C GLU A 714 -23.19 36.32 20.07
N ASN A 715 -22.55 35.21 19.69
CA ASN A 715 -23.09 33.84 19.80
C ASN A 715 -24.38 33.57 19.00
N HIS A 716 -24.79 34.46 18.09
CA HIS A 716 -25.87 34.19 17.15
C HIS A 716 -25.30 33.57 15.86
N MET A 717 -25.88 32.48 15.37
CA MET A 717 -25.47 31.84 14.10
C MET A 717 -26.44 32.23 12.98
N VAL A 718 -25.88 32.62 11.83
CA VAL A 718 -26.64 32.98 10.62
C VAL A 718 -26.18 32.13 9.42
N TRP A 719 -27.07 31.94 8.44
CA TRP A 719 -26.82 31.15 7.22
C TRP A 719 -27.73 31.61 6.06
N GLY A 720 -27.58 31.00 4.89
CA GLY A 720 -28.40 31.21 3.70
C GLY A 720 -27.70 32.08 2.64
N SER A 721 -27.31 33.31 2.99
CA SER A 721 -26.53 34.17 2.09
C SER A 721 -25.03 33.92 2.27
N LEU A 722 -24.28 33.95 1.16
CA LEU A 722 -22.83 33.94 1.23
C LEU A 722 -22.29 35.33 1.60
N PRO A 723 -21.37 35.43 2.57
CA PRO A 723 -20.69 36.68 2.89
C PRO A 723 -19.72 37.09 1.77
N ALA A 724 -19.35 38.37 1.74
CA ALA A 724 -18.36 38.88 0.78
C ALA A 724 -16.96 38.30 1.03
N ASP A 725 -16.52 38.22 2.30
CA ASP A 725 -15.32 37.49 2.67
C ASP A 725 -15.65 36.01 2.92
N LYS A 726 -15.10 35.14 2.07
CA LYS A 726 -15.27 33.69 2.16
C LYS A 726 -14.81 33.12 3.52
N LYS A 727 -13.92 33.82 4.25
CA LYS A 727 -13.39 33.39 5.54
C LYS A 727 -14.38 33.50 6.69
N GLU A 728 -15.44 34.29 6.54
CA GLU A 728 -16.48 34.43 7.57
C GLU A 728 -17.28 33.14 7.77
N CYS A 729 -17.43 32.31 6.72
CA CYS A 729 -18.06 31.00 6.86
C CYS A 729 -17.21 30.06 7.72
N ALA A 730 -17.84 29.41 8.71
CA ALA A 730 -17.17 28.47 9.63
C ALA A 730 -16.49 27.31 8.87
N HIS A 731 -17.13 26.88 7.78
CA HIS A 731 -16.70 25.76 6.93
C HIS A 731 -16.01 26.22 5.62
N SER A 732 -15.36 27.38 5.64
CA SER A 732 -14.61 27.89 4.49
C SER A 732 -13.45 26.97 4.10
N LEU A 733 -13.09 26.96 2.82
CA LEU A 733 -12.00 26.12 2.28
C LEU A 733 -10.63 26.42 2.88
N GLY A 734 -10.43 27.61 3.46
CA GLY A 734 -9.20 27.98 4.16
C GLY A 734 -9.11 27.40 5.57
N ASN A 735 -10.24 26.99 6.16
CA ASN A 735 -10.31 26.48 7.53
C ASN A 735 -10.58 24.96 7.58
N MET A 736 -11.44 24.43 6.71
CA MET A 736 -11.84 23.03 6.72
C MET A 736 -11.73 22.38 5.34
N SER A 737 -11.25 21.15 5.32
CA SER A 737 -11.16 20.34 4.10
C SER A 737 -12.50 19.69 3.76
N CYS A 738 -12.82 19.53 2.48
CA CYS A 738 -14.06 18.87 2.04
C CYS A 738 -14.20 17.46 2.64
N ILE A 739 -13.09 16.73 2.75
CA ILE A 739 -13.07 15.37 3.29
C ILE A 739 -13.42 15.30 4.78
N ALA A 740 -13.43 16.41 5.53
CA ALA A 740 -13.85 16.41 6.94
C ALA A 740 -15.33 16.03 7.08
N CYS A 741 -16.19 16.49 6.16
CA CYS A 741 -17.61 16.18 6.12
C CYS A 741 -17.92 15.01 5.17
N HIS A 742 -17.21 14.96 4.04
CA HIS A 742 -17.53 14.00 2.99
C HIS A 742 -16.99 12.58 3.25
N SER A 743 -15.99 12.39 4.13
CA SER A 743 -15.54 11.04 4.50
C SER A 743 -16.51 10.43 5.51
N SER A 744 -17.16 9.34 5.13
CA SER A 744 -18.20 8.69 5.94
C SER A 744 -17.64 7.85 7.09
N TRP A 745 -16.47 7.24 6.91
CA TRP A 745 -15.74 6.46 7.92
C TRP A 745 -14.23 6.65 7.76
N ASN A 746 -13.44 6.29 8.77
CA ASN A 746 -11.98 6.41 8.70
C ASN A 746 -11.31 5.17 9.35
N PRO A 747 -10.53 4.36 8.60
CA PRO A 747 -9.86 3.20 9.17
C PRO A 747 -8.89 3.64 10.27
N SER A 748 -9.20 3.27 11.51
CA SER A 748 -8.43 3.61 12.71
C SER A 748 -7.78 2.37 13.28
N CYS A 749 -6.44 2.30 13.18
CA CYS A 749 -5.66 1.19 13.73
C CYS A 749 -5.29 1.49 15.17
N TYR A 750 -5.81 0.68 16.08
CA TYR A 750 -5.59 0.83 17.50
C TYR A 750 -4.46 -0.04 18.05
N GLY A 751 -3.91 -0.98 17.27
CA GLY A 751 -2.81 -1.79 17.76
C GLY A 751 -2.12 -2.57 16.66
N CYS A 752 -0.79 -2.54 16.66
CA CYS A 752 0.04 -3.58 16.07
C CYS A 752 0.99 -4.12 17.14
N HIS A 753 1.24 -5.42 17.14
CA HIS A 753 2.24 -6.08 17.96
C HIS A 753 3.40 -6.55 17.08
N LEU A 754 4.55 -5.89 17.21
CA LEU A 754 5.75 -6.21 16.46
C LEU A 754 6.67 -7.10 17.30
N VAL A 755 6.83 -8.36 16.90
CA VAL A 755 7.54 -9.36 17.71
C VAL A 755 8.88 -9.69 17.09
N GLN A 756 9.96 -9.12 17.62
CA GLN A 756 11.31 -9.41 17.21
C GLN A 756 11.79 -10.73 17.83
N LYS A 757 12.28 -11.66 17.00
CA LYS A 757 12.85 -12.96 17.40
C LYS A 757 14.27 -13.09 16.87
N ALA A 758 15.26 -13.13 17.76
CA ALA A 758 16.68 -13.11 17.40
C ALA A 758 17.21 -14.45 16.84
N ASP A 759 16.50 -15.55 17.04
CA ASP A 759 16.86 -16.89 16.55
C ASP A 759 16.25 -17.23 15.18
N LYS A 760 15.48 -16.32 14.58
CA LYS A 760 14.86 -16.52 13.26
C LYS A 760 15.78 -16.07 12.14
N LYS A 761 15.99 -16.94 11.16
CA LYS A 761 16.77 -16.67 9.95
C LYS A 761 15.85 -16.18 8.84
N MET A 762 16.09 -14.98 8.33
CA MET A 762 15.29 -14.36 7.26
C MET A 762 16.17 -13.51 6.34
N PRO A 763 15.88 -13.47 5.02
CA PRO A 763 16.57 -12.58 4.10
C PRO A 763 16.20 -11.12 4.37
N GLU A 764 17.13 -10.23 4.05
CA GLU A 764 16.80 -8.82 3.83
C GLU A 764 16.02 -8.65 2.50
N LEU A 765 14.97 -7.83 2.52
CA LEU A 765 14.09 -7.57 1.37
C LEU A 765 14.58 -6.38 0.53
N HIS A 766 15.57 -5.64 1.04
CA HIS A 766 16.11 -4.41 0.45
C HIS A 766 17.64 -4.48 0.39
N ASN A 767 18.24 -3.62 -0.43
CA ASN A 767 19.69 -3.51 -0.62
C ASN A 767 20.36 -4.82 -1.06
N GLU A 768 21.20 -5.41 -0.21
CA GLU A 768 22.04 -6.56 -0.55
C GLU A 768 21.30 -7.90 -0.49
N GLY A 769 20.27 -8.04 0.35
CA GLY A 769 19.53 -9.31 0.46
C GLY A 769 20.24 -10.42 1.22
N ASP A 770 21.20 -10.07 2.09
CA ASP A 770 21.90 -11.05 2.91
C ASP A 770 20.92 -11.84 3.78
N VAL A 771 21.23 -13.12 4.02
CA VAL A 771 20.41 -13.99 4.86
C VAL A 771 21.08 -14.22 6.19
N ASP A 772 20.58 -13.55 7.23
CA ASP A 772 21.06 -13.68 8.59
C ASP A 772 19.91 -13.82 9.60
N LEU A 773 20.25 -13.80 10.90
CA LEU A 773 19.29 -13.95 11.99
C LEU A 773 18.57 -12.62 12.29
N ASN A 774 17.57 -12.68 13.17
CA ASN A 774 16.63 -11.62 13.52
C ASN A 774 15.51 -11.45 12.50
N TYR A 775 14.27 -11.50 12.99
CA TYR A 775 13.07 -11.19 12.24
C TYR A 775 12.03 -10.57 13.16
N THR A 776 11.23 -9.65 12.64
CA THR A 776 10.11 -9.04 13.34
C THR A 776 8.84 -9.36 12.57
N SER A 777 7.88 -10.09 13.18
CA SER A 777 6.57 -10.30 12.56
C SER A 777 5.71 -9.03 12.68
N TYR A 778 4.79 -8.83 11.74
CA TYR A 778 3.88 -7.68 11.74
C TYR A 778 2.47 -8.14 12.10
N ASN A 779 2.08 -7.99 13.37
CA ASN A 779 0.78 -8.45 13.84
C ASN A 779 -0.21 -7.33 14.08
N TRP A 780 -1.18 -7.09 13.20
CA TRP A 780 -2.23 -6.10 13.50
C TRP A 780 -3.18 -6.72 14.53
N GLN A 781 -3.56 -5.92 15.53
CA GLN A 781 -4.40 -6.37 16.63
C GLN A 781 -5.82 -5.86 16.46
N THR A 782 -5.98 -4.60 16.05
CA THR A 782 -7.31 -4.00 15.96
C THR A 782 -7.34 -2.87 14.93
N LEU A 783 -8.25 -3.00 13.96
CA LEU A 783 -8.60 -1.97 13.00
C LEU A 783 -10.11 -1.72 13.10
N ARG A 784 -10.56 -0.46 13.15
CA ARG A 784 -11.97 -0.10 13.34
C ARG A 784 -12.44 0.92 12.31
N ASP A 785 -13.67 0.75 11.83
CA ASP A 785 -14.43 1.62 10.93
C ASP A 785 -15.30 2.64 11.68
N GLU A 786 -15.60 2.39 12.96
CA GLU A 786 -16.53 3.17 13.78
C GLU A 786 -15.95 4.47 14.34
N VAL A 787 -14.62 4.64 14.31
CA VAL A 787 -13.98 5.83 14.90
C VAL A 787 -13.74 6.90 13.85
N TYR A 788 -14.18 8.12 14.17
CA TYR A 788 -13.96 9.29 13.32
C TYR A 788 -13.46 10.46 14.16
N MET A 789 -12.25 10.95 13.86
CA MET A 789 -11.59 12.04 14.57
C MET A 789 -11.29 13.18 13.60
N LEU A 790 -11.29 14.41 14.10
CA LEU A 790 -10.89 15.61 13.36
C LEU A 790 -9.72 16.30 14.05
N GLY A 791 -8.82 16.85 13.24
CA GLY A 791 -7.71 17.66 13.72
C GLY A 791 -7.20 18.60 12.63
N ARG A 792 -6.25 19.47 13.00
CA ARG A 792 -5.58 20.35 12.04
C ARG A 792 -4.51 19.59 11.29
N ASP A 793 -4.60 19.61 9.96
CA ASP A 793 -3.63 18.98 9.07
C ASP A 793 -2.30 19.75 9.03
N GLY A 794 -1.31 19.22 8.31
CA GLY A 794 0.01 19.81 8.17
C GLY A 794 0.04 21.13 7.40
N ILE A 795 1.20 21.79 7.45
CA ILE A 795 1.44 23.07 6.75
C ILE A 795 1.24 22.92 5.24
N VAL A 796 1.67 21.80 4.66
CA VAL A 796 1.62 21.52 3.22
C VAL A 796 0.20 21.54 2.65
N THR A 797 -0.80 21.20 3.47
CA THR A 797 -2.21 21.16 3.06
C THR A 797 -3.02 22.34 3.60
N GLY A 798 -2.34 23.37 4.12
CA GLY A 798 -2.94 24.63 4.56
C GLY A 798 -3.45 24.63 6.00
N GLN A 799 -3.04 23.68 6.85
CA GLN A 799 -3.46 23.59 8.26
C GLN A 799 -4.99 23.53 8.46
N ARG A 800 -5.68 22.93 7.49
CA ARG A 800 -7.14 22.81 7.48
C ARG A 800 -7.59 21.69 8.41
N ILE A 801 -8.80 21.82 8.96
CA ILE A 801 -9.47 20.76 9.70
C ILE A 801 -9.77 19.61 8.74
N GLY A 802 -9.37 18.40 9.10
CA GLY A 802 -9.59 17.19 8.31
C GLY A 802 -9.60 15.92 9.16
N PRO A 803 -9.90 14.76 8.56
CA PRO A 803 -9.87 13.48 9.24
C PRO A 803 -8.48 13.19 9.81
N VAL A 804 -8.48 12.71 11.05
CA VAL A 804 -7.32 12.18 11.76
C VAL A 804 -7.63 10.74 12.15
N ARG A 805 -6.58 9.93 12.24
CA ARG A 805 -6.66 8.55 12.74
C ARG A 805 -5.53 8.26 13.71
N SER A 806 -5.70 7.21 14.50
CA SER A 806 -4.56 6.56 15.12
C SER A 806 -3.71 5.89 14.03
N ALA A 807 -2.41 6.18 14.06
CA ALA A 807 -1.46 5.85 13.00
C ALA A 807 -0.44 4.83 13.52
N CYS A 808 -0.91 3.58 13.66
CA CYS A 808 -0.14 2.43 14.11
C CYS A 808 0.31 2.58 15.57
N ALA A 809 -0.60 2.35 16.51
CA ALA A 809 -0.27 2.17 17.92
C ALA A 809 0.58 0.90 18.12
N ILE A 810 1.90 1.05 18.04
CA ILE A 810 2.83 -0.07 18.04
C ILE A 810 3.19 -0.47 19.48
N HIS A 811 3.01 -1.76 19.74
CA HIS A 811 3.55 -2.45 20.90
C HIS A 811 4.64 -3.40 20.40
N VAL A 812 5.77 -3.43 21.08
CA VAL A 812 6.91 -4.26 20.69
C VAL A 812 7.15 -5.40 21.69
N GLY A 813 7.49 -6.57 21.17
CA GLY A 813 8.02 -7.70 21.91
C GLY A 813 9.39 -8.08 21.38
N SER A 814 10.28 -8.57 22.24
CA SER A 814 11.61 -9.03 21.83
C SER A 814 11.98 -10.33 22.52
N TYR A 815 12.58 -11.23 21.75
CA TYR A 815 13.04 -12.54 22.16
C TYR A 815 14.52 -12.70 21.80
N ASN A 816 15.32 -13.16 22.76
CA ASN A 816 16.74 -13.43 22.54
C ASN A 816 16.95 -14.77 21.81
N LYS A 817 18.21 -15.13 21.57
CA LYS A 817 18.58 -16.39 20.89
C LYS A 817 18.23 -17.66 21.68
N ASN A 818 18.00 -17.55 23.00
CA ASN A 818 17.54 -18.64 23.85
C ASN A 818 16.01 -18.78 23.87
N ARG A 819 15.28 -17.96 23.08
CA ARG A 819 13.81 -17.87 23.04
C ARG A 819 13.18 -17.33 24.33
N GLU A 820 13.96 -16.65 25.16
CA GLU A 820 13.48 -15.98 26.36
C GLU A 820 12.82 -14.64 25.98
N SER A 821 11.71 -14.27 26.62
CA SER A 821 11.18 -12.90 26.45
C SER A 821 12.11 -11.93 27.15
N ILE A 822 12.47 -10.86 26.45
CA ILE A 822 13.12 -9.71 27.05
C ILE A 822 12.04 -8.73 27.54
N TYR A 823 11.11 -8.39 26.66
CA TYR A 823 9.91 -7.60 26.96
C TYR A 823 8.78 -8.06 26.04
N PHE A 824 7.55 -7.75 26.41
CA PHE A 824 6.34 -8.19 25.73
C PHE A 824 5.32 -7.05 25.72
N GLN A 825 4.74 -6.75 24.55
CA GLN A 825 3.74 -5.70 24.35
C GLN A 825 4.12 -4.32 24.93
N GLN A 826 5.38 -3.91 24.79
CA GLN A 826 5.83 -2.62 25.31
C GLN A 826 5.53 -1.49 24.32
N GLN A 827 4.93 -0.40 24.79
CA GLN A 827 4.69 0.80 23.98
C GLN A 827 6.02 1.52 23.68
N THR A 828 6.17 2.02 22.45
CA THR A 828 7.35 2.80 22.04
C THR A 828 7.25 4.28 22.43
N ILE A 829 8.37 5.00 22.34
CA ILE A 829 8.48 6.45 22.58
C ILE A 829 9.04 7.06 21.29
N SER A 830 8.47 8.17 20.84
CA SER A 830 8.92 8.89 19.64
C SER A 830 10.27 9.56 19.86
N GLY A 831 10.92 9.99 18.76
CA GLY A 831 12.25 10.61 18.81
C GLY A 831 12.35 11.89 19.65
N ASP A 832 11.23 12.56 19.91
CA ASP A 832 11.10 13.76 20.75
C ASP A 832 10.53 13.48 22.16
N GLY A 833 10.36 12.20 22.53
CA GLY A 833 9.98 11.79 23.88
C GLY A 833 8.47 11.68 24.13
N MET A 834 7.62 11.77 23.10
CA MET A 834 6.18 11.53 23.22
C MET A 834 5.84 10.03 23.14
N SER A 835 4.60 9.67 23.45
CA SER A 835 4.10 8.31 23.21
C SER A 835 4.26 7.93 21.74
N GLY A 836 4.76 6.72 21.46
CA GLY A 836 4.85 6.15 20.11
C GLY A 836 3.51 5.82 19.46
N ILE A 837 2.41 5.92 20.22
CA ILE A 837 1.05 5.96 19.66
C ILE A 837 0.86 7.33 19.02
N ALA A 838 1.07 7.38 17.71
CA ALA A 838 0.91 8.58 16.91
C ALA A 838 -0.52 8.72 16.39
N PHE A 839 -0.96 9.96 16.23
CA PHE A 839 -2.12 10.31 15.43
C PHE A 839 -1.65 11.07 14.20
N SER A 840 -2.22 10.76 13.04
CA SER A 840 -1.91 11.48 11.81
C SER A 840 -3.18 11.84 11.08
N SER A 841 -3.17 13.03 10.50
CA SER A 841 -4.15 13.37 9.47
C SER A 841 -4.01 12.38 8.31
N ASN A 842 -5.11 12.10 7.62
CA ASN A 842 -5.13 11.25 6.44
C ASN A 842 -6.26 11.66 5.49
N VAL A 843 -6.19 11.17 4.24
CA VAL A 843 -7.30 11.24 3.29
C VAL A 843 -7.90 9.85 3.21
N PRO A 844 -9.03 9.55 3.89
CA PRO A 844 -9.52 8.19 4.01
C PRO A 844 -9.99 7.57 2.67
N HIS A 845 -10.34 8.40 1.67
CA HIS A 845 -10.98 7.94 0.43
C HIS A 845 -12.25 7.13 0.70
N THR A 846 -13.07 7.63 1.62
CA THR A 846 -14.39 7.10 1.96
C THR A 846 -15.46 8.15 1.66
N VAL A 847 -15.23 8.92 0.59
CA VAL A 847 -16.09 10.05 0.23
C VAL A 847 -17.46 9.53 -0.15
N ARG A 848 -18.51 10.07 0.47
CA ARG A 848 -19.90 9.73 0.17
C ARG A 848 -20.72 10.96 -0.23
N GLY A 849 -21.87 10.68 -0.83
CA GLY A 849 -22.81 11.67 -1.32
C GLY A 849 -23.97 11.94 -0.34
N LYS A 850 -25.05 12.50 -0.89
CA LYS A 850 -26.30 12.79 -0.17
C LYS A 850 -26.72 11.61 0.72
N GLU A 851 -27.17 11.91 1.94
CA GLU A 851 -27.67 10.94 2.95
C GLU A 851 -26.62 9.98 3.58
N GLU A 852 -25.35 10.13 3.21
CA GLU A 852 -24.25 9.28 3.69
C GLU A 852 -22.98 10.06 4.07
N THR A 853 -22.97 11.38 3.91
CA THR A 853 -21.96 12.26 4.51
C THR A 853 -22.16 12.42 6.01
N LYS A 854 -21.18 13.01 6.70
CA LYS A 854 -21.36 13.46 8.09
C LYS A 854 -22.50 14.47 8.18
N MET A 855 -23.32 14.31 9.21
CA MET A 855 -24.45 15.17 9.54
C MET A 855 -24.06 16.16 10.65
N CYS A 856 -24.88 17.20 10.88
CA CYS A 856 -24.57 18.24 11.87
C CYS A 856 -24.27 17.66 13.26
N SER A 857 -25.05 16.67 13.72
CA SER A 857 -24.88 16.04 15.03
C SER A 857 -23.73 15.02 15.09
N ASP A 858 -23.02 14.78 13.98
CA ASP A 858 -21.76 14.03 14.00
C ASP A 858 -20.57 14.93 14.37
N CYS A 859 -20.73 16.25 14.22
CA CYS A 859 -19.67 17.25 14.43
C CYS A 859 -20.03 18.38 15.41
N HIS A 860 -21.29 18.49 15.80
CA HIS A 860 -21.81 19.50 16.73
C HIS A 860 -22.69 18.84 17.79
N LEU A 861 -22.82 19.50 18.95
CA LEU A 861 -23.68 19.02 20.02
C LEU A 861 -25.12 18.84 19.53
N SER A 862 -25.68 17.67 19.83
CA SER A 862 -27.04 17.30 19.49
C SER A 862 -28.01 17.97 20.47
N ASN A 863 -29.12 18.51 19.97
CA ASN A 863 -30.20 19.03 20.82
C ASN A 863 -30.93 17.92 21.61
N LYS A 864 -30.67 16.65 21.27
CA LYS A 864 -31.12 15.48 22.03
C LYS A 864 -30.18 15.11 23.18
N GLU A 865 -29.05 15.80 23.30
CA GLU A 865 -28.02 15.55 24.32
C GLU A 865 -27.44 14.12 24.28
N ASP A 866 -27.43 13.50 23.10
CA ASP A 866 -27.12 12.08 22.89
C ASP A 866 -25.74 11.80 22.28
N ASN A 867 -24.88 12.81 22.17
CA ASN A 867 -23.62 12.68 21.42
C ASN A 867 -22.35 13.20 22.13
N ASN A 868 -22.39 13.45 23.45
CA ASN A 868 -21.23 13.97 24.19
C ASN A 868 -19.98 13.08 24.07
N ALA A 869 -20.15 11.75 24.16
CA ALA A 869 -19.04 10.80 23.97
C ALA A 869 -18.50 10.84 22.52
N LEU A 870 -19.37 10.92 21.53
CA LEU A 870 -18.96 11.06 20.13
C LEU A 870 -18.18 12.36 19.91
N MET A 871 -18.61 13.47 20.52
CA MET A 871 -17.90 14.75 20.45
C MET A 871 -16.51 14.67 21.12
N ALA A 872 -16.39 14.00 22.27
CA ALA A 872 -15.11 13.78 22.91
C ALA A 872 -14.17 12.91 22.06
N GLN A 873 -14.70 11.90 21.37
CA GLN A 873 -13.94 11.09 20.42
C GLN A 873 -13.50 11.92 19.21
N LEU A 874 -14.44 12.66 18.59
CA LEU A 874 -14.20 13.51 17.42
C LEU A 874 -13.08 14.53 17.67
N LEU A 875 -13.07 15.14 18.85
CA LEU A 875 -12.09 16.14 19.28
C LEU A 875 -10.81 15.52 19.89
N MET A 876 -10.66 14.20 19.83
CA MET A 876 -9.52 13.45 20.35
C MET A 876 -9.26 13.64 21.86
N GLN A 877 -10.29 13.96 22.65
CA GLN A 877 -10.20 14.07 24.11
C GLN A 877 -10.17 12.70 24.79
N GLY A 878 -10.58 11.66 24.08
CA GLY A 878 -10.62 10.29 24.56
C GLY A 878 -11.93 9.96 25.28
N THR A 879 -12.40 8.73 25.09
CA THR A 879 -13.67 8.23 25.66
C THR A 879 -13.53 6.89 26.37
N ASN A 880 -12.31 6.35 26.43
CA ASN A 880 -12.05 4.98 26.88
C ASN A 880 -12.84 3.90 26.09
N TYR A 881 -13.28 4.23 24.87
CA TYR A 881 -14.10 3.35 24.01
C TYR A 881 -13.34 2.10 23.54
N MET A 882 -12.03 2.22 23.31
CA MET A 882 -11.14 1.10 22.99
C MET A 882 -10.10 0.94 24.09
N ASN A 883 -10.03 -0.24 24.71
CA ASN A 883 -9.07 -0.56 25.77
C ASN A 883 -8.23 -1.77 25.38
N PHE A 884 -6.91 -1.64 25.48
CA PHE A 884 -6.01 -2.79 25.36
C PHE A 884 -5.93 -3.52 26.68
N ILE A 885 -6.41 -4.77 26.66
CA ILE A 885 -6.12 -5.73 27.71
C ILE A 885 -4.91 -6.51 27.23
N GLY A 886 -3.76 -6.28 27.87
CA GLY A 886 -2.54 -7.05 27.57
C GLY A 886 -2.69 -8.51 28.00
N LYS A 887 -1.58 -9.27 27.96
CA LYS A 887 -1.57 -10.67 28.44
C LYS A 887 -2.14 -10.86 29.85
N TYR A 888 -1.99 -9.86 30.73
CA TYR A 888 -2.46 -9.89 32.11
C TYR A 888 -3.47 -8.77 32.37
N ALA A 889 -4.57 -9.11 33.02
CA ALA A 889 -5.46 -8.15 33.69
C ALA A 889 -5.01 -7.99 35.14
N TRP A 890 -4.74 -6.75 35.57
CA TRP A 890 -4.33 -6.46 36.94
C TRP A 890 -5.54 -6.20 37.82
N VAL A 891 -5.77 -7.06 38.79
CA VAL A 891 -6.92 -7.02 39.69
C VAL A 891 -6.47 -6.65 41.10
N GLY A 892 -7.00 -5.54 41.64
CA GLY A 892 -6.84 -5.19 43.04
C GLY A 892 -7.79 -5.99 43.92
N ALA A 893 -7.27 -6.84 44.79
CA ALA A 893 -8.04 -7.70 45.70
C ALA A 893 -8.08 -7.14 47.14
N GLY A 894 -8.06 -5.81 47.28
CA GLY A 894 -8.04 -5.11 48.55
C GLY A 894 -6.84 -5.51 49.41
N SER A 895 -7.09 -6.00 50.63
CA SER A 895 -6.05 -6.45 51.55
C SER A 895 -5.25 -7.66 51.07
N HIS A 896 -5.74 -8.40 50.06
CA HIS A 896 -5.05 -9.56 49.50
C HIS A 896 -4.00 -9.18 48.44
N GLY A 897 -3.88 -7.89 48.08
CA GLY A 897 -2.87 -7.37 47.17
C GLY A 897 -3.35 -7.17 45.73
N ILE A 898 -2.40 -7.12 44.79
CA ILE A 898 -2.65 -6.95 43.35
C ILE A 898 -2.25 -8.24 42.65
N PHE A 899 -3.15 -8.78 41.83
CA PHE A 899 -2.94 -10.02 41.07
C PHE A 899 -2.90 -9.72 39.57
N GLY A 900 -1.89 -10.24 38.87
CA GLY A 900 -1.87 -10.28 37.41
C GLY A 900 -2.51 -11.57 36.90
N VAL A 901 -3.79 -11.51 36.52
CA VAL A 901 -4.52 -12.67 35.99
C VAL A 901 -4.19 -12.79 34.51
N GLN A 902 -3.68 -13.95 34.08
CA GLN A 902 -3.46 -14.17 32.64
C GLN A 902 -4.81 -14.31 31.95
N VAL A 903 -5.06 -13.46 30.96
CA VAL A 903 -6.35 -13.38 30.22
C VAL A 903 -6.20 -13.64 28.73
N ALA A 904 -4.98 -13.75 28.21
CA ALA A 904 -4.74 -14.10 26.82
C ALA A 904 -3.52 -15.02 26.67
N GLU A 905 -3.48 -15.74 25.55
CA GLU A 905 -2.31 -16.47 25.11
C GLU A 905 -1.13 -15.54 24.78
N ARG A 906 0.07 -16.12 24.70
CA ARG A 906 1.30 -15.39 24.35
C ARG A 906 1.57 -15.37 22.85
N GLY A 907 1.17 -16.43 22.14
CA GLY A 907 1.34 -16.55 20.69
C GLY A 907 0.31 -15.69 19.95
N GLU A 908 0.52 -15.52 18.65
CA GLU A 908 -0.45 -14.84 17.77
C GLU A 908 -1.32 -15.90 17.07
N PRO A 909 -2.62 -15.66 16.89
CA PRO A 909 -3.36 -14.52 17.46
C PRO A 909 -3.41 -14.64 18.99
N GLN A 910 -3.42 -13.52 19.70
CA GLN A 910 -3.46 -13.52 21.17
C GLN A 910 -4.86 -13.88 21.69
N ALA A 911 -5.26 -15.14 21.52
CA ALA A 911 -6.57 -15.63 21.89
C ALA A 911 -6.85 -15.38 23.39
N VAL A 912 -8.02 -14.84 23.70
CA VAL A 912 -8.48 -14.62 25.06
C VAL A 912 -8.74 -15.98 25.73
N ILE A 913 -8.25 -16.14 26.96
CA ILE A 913 -8.44 -17.34 27.76
C ILE A 913 -9.77 -17.20 28.50
N GLY A 914 -10.75 -18.01 28.12
CA GLY A 914 -12.12 -18.05 28.64
C GLY A 914 -12.97 -18.94 27.77
#